data_AF-W4G3C1-F1
#
_entry.id   AF-W4G3C1-F1
#
_cell.length_a   1.000
_cell.length_b   1.000
_cell.length_c   1.000
_cell.angle_alpha   90.00
_cell.angle_beta   90.00
_cell.angle_gamma   90.00
#
_symmetry.space_group_name_H-M   'P 1'
#
loop_
_entity.id
_entity.type
_entity.pdbx_description
1 polymer ?
#
loop_
_entity_poly.entity_id
_entity_poly.type
_entity_poly.pdbx_seq_one_letter_code
_entity_poly.pdbx_strand_id
1 'polypeptide(L)'
;MKWLGVVSMLATRIDATVTTIACTKVTSFEDLLAYWCICSPCHLCTYSLTQGCTVVDSNAVTMSDGSDVRTRQPSLDPTDWFFTNADITRTRNGIARTDISPYTSNNSVLVFDATSDFFRAMYQDLLGTTANDALYFNAWTLGNVPYIPDIDPTKTVQAVWADLVARNVSLNALVFENAQESKPVAEMFNWFQQGPSKGSSQMALDNRITAVSGSVHQKSTVLRTTGEWVAYVGGVDHCRDRWDTKFHNSTALRKATNVQVGYDGWVDVHTKMQGPAVQDILNNFLSRWNDPTAPIITPLFSLLTSLPTAYNNLIRPLPPVALPPPLKVVNGTHSVQITRTYSCQYKGYQNFAPQGETSILASRIKAIHQAKNYIYIEDQYFVHVPELLAALEQVLPTIQRLVVVTSLRSSFSSAAGYDKYLFDMVAPLQTKFPHKFHLYRTIDSIYVHSKVVLIDDVYLSVGSSNWNVRSMTSDAELTANIVDSATVQDPSGDTTVTKLARNFRLAKFGELTRFSIDFSRMTVVQATDALVLYATSPSSNPFIVPYVVTYELMFELYSPAVQNFFEGDGRCLNVSDDFCATVSTSDYEIVQIACQCAKDKVNLDVCPAMLQYNHDQTAKNLTSARFQKILAICIAVVVAVVALLTTAIVFVYKRYRKQSKVP
;
A
#
# COMPACT_ATOMS: atom_id res chain seq x y z
N MET A 1 -43.50 -13.36 -38.02
CA MET A 1 -42.05 -13.08 -38.01
C MET A 1 -41.79 -11.91 -37.07
N LYS A 2 -40.76 -11.99 -36.23
CA LYS A 2 -40.50 -11.23 -34.98
C LYS A 2 -41.04 -11.93 -33.73
N TRP A 3 -40.24 -12.84 -33.20
CA TRP A 3 -40.38 -13.38 -31.85
C TRP A 3 -39.31 -12.76 -30.93
N LEU A 4 -39.81 -12.30 -29.79
CA LEU A 4 -39.17 -12.06 -28.50
C LEU A 4 -37.85 -12.83 -28.27
N GLY A 5 -36.78 -12.10 -27.97
CA GLY A 5 -35.55 -12.59 -27.37
C GLY A 5 -35.34 -11.94 -26.00
N VAL A 6 -36.21 -12.24 -25.05
CA VAL A 6 -35.95 -12.01 -23.63
C VAL A 6 -34.98 -13.11 -23.22
N VAL A 7 -33.70 -12.78 -23.03
CA VAL A 7 -32.74 -13.69 -22.41
C VAL A 7 -33.10 -13.75 -20.93
N SER A 8 -33.95 -14.72 -20.60
CA SER A 8 -34.08 -15.27 -19.26
C SER A 8 -32.73 -15.85 -18.86
N MET A 9 -31.95 -15.11 -18.07
CA MET A 9 -30.91 -15.72 -17.23
C MET A 9 -31.64 -16.53 -16.15
N LEU A 10 -32.00 -17.75 -16.52
CA LEU A 10 -32.26 -18.81 -15.55
C LEU A 10 -31.02 -18.94 -14.70
N ALA A 11 -31.21 -18.85 -13.38
CA ALA A 11 -30.24 -19.22 -12.38
C ALA A 11 -29.93 -20.72 -12.54
N THR A 12 -29.09 -21.08 -13.52
CA THR A 12 -28.31 -22.29 -13.45
C THR A 12 -27.40 -22.11 -12.25
N ARG A 13 -27.58 -22.92 -11.20
CA ARG A 13 -26.51 -23.16 -10.23
C ARG A 13 -25.28 -23.52 -11.05
N ILE A 14 -24.31 -22.60 -11.10
CA ILE A 14 -23.00 -22.89 -11.64
C ILE A 14 -22.36 -23.80 -10.59
N ASP A 15 -22.51 -25.10 -10.77
CA ASP A 15 -21.98 -26.16 -9.92
C ASP A 15 -20.49 -26.40 -10.20
N ALA A 16 -19.73 -25.31 -10.30
CA ALA A 16 -18.29 -25.33 -10.42
C ALA A 16 -17.76 -24.30 -9.43
N THR A 17 -17.06 -24.78 -8.41
CA THR A 17 -16.04 -24.00 -7.71
C THR A 17 -15.15 -23.35 -8.77
N VAL A 18 -15.43 -22.09 -9.13
CA VAL A 18 -14.62 -21.36 -10.12
C VAL A 18 -13.34 -20.95 -9.40
N THR A 19 -12.38 -21.86 -9.40
CA THR A 19 -11.09 -21.66 -8.75
C THR A 19 -10.20 -20.82 -9.67
N THR A 20 -9.60 -19.77 -9.14
CA THR A 20 -8.57 -19.00 -9.85
C THR A 20 -7.26 -19.78 -10.03
N ILE A 21 -7.12 -20.90 -9.32
CA ILE A 21 -5.92 -21.74 -9.32
C ILE A 21 -6.07 -22.83 -10.39
N ALA A 22 -5.19 -22.83 -11.39
CA ALA A 22 -5.08 -23.87 -12.39
C ALA A 22 -3.70 -24.55 -12.29
N CYS A 23 -3.69 -25.87 -12.10
CA CYS A 23 -2.46 -26.65 -12.05
C CYS A 23 -2.04 -27.08 -13.46
N THR A 24 -0.87 -26.61 -13.90
CA THR A 24 -0.33 -26.93 -15.22
C THR A 24 0.96 -27.74 -15.10
N LYS A 25 1.15 -28.70 -16.01
CA LYS A 25 2.38 -29.48 -16.06
C LYS A 25 3.50 -28.63 -16.66
N VAL A 26 4.63 -28.56 -15.97
CA VAL A 26 5.82 -27.89 -16.46
C VAL A 26 6.49 -28.78 -17.50
N THR A 27 6.61 -28.28 -18.73
CA THR A 27 7.16 -29.04 -19.86
C THR A 27 8.54 -28.58 -20.32
N SER A 28 8.94 -27.36 -19.97
CA SER A 28 10.27 -26.82 -20.28
C SER A 28 11.30 -27.33 -19.28
N PHE A 29 12.48 -27.75 -19.78
CA PHE A 29 13.60 -28.13 -18.92
C PHE A 29 14.14 -26.93 -18.13
N GLU A 30 14.12 -25.73 -18.71
CA GLU A 30 14.52 -24.49 -18.02
C GLU A 30 13.56 -24.17 -16.87
N ASP A 31 12.25 -24.30 -17.10
CA ASP A 31 11.24 -24.08 -16.04
C ASP A 31 11.29 -25.17 -14.96
N LEU A 32 11.55 -26.42 -15.34
CA LEU A 32 11.78 -27.51 -14.38
C LEU A 32 13.02 -27.21 -13.50
N LEU A 33 14.07 -26.61 -14.09
CA LEU A 33 15.26 -26.16 -13.38
C LEU A 33 15.07 -24.85 -12.61
N ALA A 34 14.11 -24.01 -12.97
CA ALA A 34 13.82 -22.75 -12.27
C ALA A 34 12.88 -22.97 -11.07
N TYR A 35 11.82 -23.77 -11.26
CA TYR A 35 10.75 -23.96 -10.30
C TYR A 35 10.89 -25.25 -9.47
N TRP A 36 11.65 -26.23 -9.95
CA TRP A 36 11.93 -27.52 -9.28
C TRP A 36 10.67 -28.32 -8.92
N CYS A 37 9.60 -28.18 -9.72
CA CYS A 37 8.37 -28.93 -9.55
C CYS A 37 7.79 -29.37 -10.92
N ILE A 38 7.06 -30.48 -10.93
CA ILE A 38 6.42 -31.01 -12.15
C ILE A 38 5.14 -30.24 -12.49
N CYS A 39 4.49 -29.66 -11.48
CA CYS A 39 3.21 -28.96 -11.61
C CYS A 39 3.31 -27.55 -11.03
N SER A 40 2.98 -26.54 -11.83
CA SER A 40 2.96 -25.14 -11.42
C SER A 40 1.53 -24.68 -11.12
N PRO A 41 1.31 -23.84 -10.09
CA PRO A 41 2.31 -23.32 -9.13
C PRO A 41 2.75 -24.37 -8.11
N CYS A 42 4.06 -24.44 -7.82
CA CYS A 42 4.64 -25.53 -7.02
C CYS A 42 4.11 -25.64 -5.58
N HIS A 43 3.70 -24.52 -4.96
CA HIS A 43 3.17 -24.51 -3.60
C HIS A 43 1.68 -24.88 -3.53
N LEU A 44 1.00 -24.96 -4.68
CA LEU A 44 -0.42 -25.26 -4.80
C LEU A 44 -0.70 -26.56 -5.55
N CYS A 45 0.27 -27.10 -6.29
CA CYS A 45 0.03 -28.20 -7.21
C CYS A 45 0.98 -29.37 -6.98
N THR A 46 0.44 -30.59 -7.06
CA THR A 46 1.20 -31.83 -6.98
C THR A 46 0.96 -32.69 -8.23
N TYR A 47 1.95 -33.53 -8.54
CA TYR A 47 1.87 -34.49 -9.64
C TYR A 47 1.52 -35.88 -9.13
N SER A 48 0.48 -36.48 -9.72
CA SER A 48 0.16 -37.89 -9.57
C SER A 48 0.29 -38.60 -10.92
N LEU A 49 0.79 -39.84 -10.91
CA LEU A 49 0.85 -40.68 -12.12
C LEU A 49 -0.53 -41.00 -12.70
N THR A 50 -1.58 -41.00 -11.87
CA THR A 50 -2.95 -41.35 -12.30
C THR A 50 -3.79 -40.14 -12.71
N GLN A 51 -3.55 -38.97 -12.10
CA GLN A 51 -4.38 -37.77 -12.27
C GLN A 51 -3.64 -36.59 -12.90
N GLY A 52 -2.33 -36.70 -13.14
CA GLY A 52 -1.51 -35.59 -13.62
C GLY A 52 -1.34 -34.51 -12.55
N CYS A 53 -1.43 -33.24 -12.96
CA CYS A 53 -1.29 -32.10 -12.05
C CYS A 53 -2.62 -31.76 -11.38
N THR A 54 -2.64 -31.78 -10.05
CA THR A 54 -3.83 -31.52 -9.22
C THR A 54 -3.50 -30.55 -8.10
N VAL A 55 -4.52 -29.86 -7.57
CA VAL A 55 -4.37 -28.92 -6.45
C VAL A 55 -4.08 -29.69 -5.16
N VAL A 56 -3.19 -29.17 -4.33
CA VAL A 56 -2.91 -29.68 -2.98
C VAL A 56 -3.92 -29.09 -2.01
N ASP A 57 -4.83 -29.92 -1.51
CA ASP A 57 -5.84 -29.54 -0.53
C ASP A 57 -5.45 -29.87 0.92
N SER A 58 -4.43 -30.73 1.13
CA SER A 58 -4.03 -31.21 2.46
C SER A 58 -3.59 -30.12 3.44
N ASN A 59 -3.19 -28.95 2.93
CA ASN A 59 -2.74 -27.80 3.72
C ASN A 59 -3.81 -26.71 3.85
N ALA A 60 -5.00 -26.92 3.29
CA ALA A 60 -6.11 -25.99 3.40
C ALA A 60 -6.68 -25.99 4.82
N VAL A 61 -6.91 -24.80 5.38
CA VAL A 61 -7.68 -24.65 6.62
C VAL A 61 -9.17 -24.87 6.32
N THR A 62 -9.61 -24.44 5.13
CA THR A 62 -10.96 -24.73 4.65
C THR A 62 -11.01 -24.74 3.13
N MET A 63 -11.82 -25.65 2.59
CA MET A 63 -12.20 -25.73 1.18
C MET A 63 -13.56 -25.05 0.92
N SER A 64 -14.16 -24.42 1.93
CA SER A 64 -15.33 -23.55 1.76
C SER A 64 -14.97 -22.44 0.79
N ASP A 65 -15.81 -22.19 -0.20
CA ASP A 65 -15.73 -20.98 -1.00
C ASP A 65 -16.22 -19.76 -0.21
N GLY A 66 -16.99 -19.97 0.87
CA GLY A 66 -17.56 -18.96 1.75
C GLY A 66 -19.04 -18.71 1.53
N SER A 67 -19.67 -19.37 0.56
CA SER A 67 -21.13 -19.31 0.33
C SER A 67 -21.93 -19.98 1.47
N ASP A 68 -21.32 -20.93 2.17
CA ASP A 68 -21.85 -21.59 3.37
C ASP A 68 -21.70 -20.74 4.64
N VAL A 69 -20.86 -19.70 4.63
CA VAL A 69 -20.69 -18.80 5.76
C VAL A 69 -21.85 -17.82 5.81
N ARG A 70 -22.65 -17.93 6.89
CA ARG A 70 -23.80 -17.06 7.15
C ARG A 70 -23.37 -15.59 7.23
N THR A 71 -24.09 -14.72 6.52
CA THR A 71 -23.97 -13.27 6.65
C THR A 71 -24.32 -12.81 8.07
N ARG A 72 -23.49 -11.93 8.64
CA ARG A 72 -23.62 -11.39 10.01
C ARG A 72 -23.62 -9.87 9.97
N GLN A 73 -24.47 -9.25 10.77
CA GLN A 73 -24.54 -7.79 10.88
C GLN A 73 -23.18 -7.23 11.36
N PRO A 74 -22.50 -6.39 10.55
CA PRO A 74 -21.31 -5.66 11.00
C PRO A 74 -21.70 -4.56 12.00
N SER A 75 -20.77 -4.18 12.88
CA SER A 75 -21.03 -3.04 13.78
C SER A 75 -21.06 -1.74 12.97
N LEU A 76 -22.09 -0.93 13.18
CA LEU A 76 -22.23 0.41 12.58
C LEU A 76 -21.66 1.51 13.49
N ASP A 77 -21.22 1.16 14.70
CA ASP A 77 -20.67 2.12 15.64
C ASP A 77 -19.20 2.42 15.27
N PRO A 78 -18.82 3.68 14.96
CA PRO A 78 -17.44 4.03 14.64
C PRO A 78 -16.44 3.65 15.74
N THR A 79 -16.86 3.60 17.01
CA THR A 79 -15.97 3.29 18.15
C THR A 79 -15.50 1.83 18.18
N ASP A 80 -16.27 0.92 17.58
CA ASP A 80 -15.86 -0.48 17.42
C ASP A 80 -14.71 -0.62 16.42
N TRP A 81 -14.60 0.31 15.47
CA TRP A 81 -13.55 0.34 14.45
C TRP A 81 -12.36 1.21 14.86
N PHE A 82 -12.61 2.35 15.47
CA PHE A 82 -11.60 3.38 15.75
C PHE A 82 -10.90 3.20 17.08
N PHE A 83 -9.65 3.62 17.14
CA PHE A 83 -8.87 3.69 18.36
C PHE A 83 -9.33 4.76 19.34
N THR A 84 -9.21 4.42 20.62
CA THR A 84 -9.33 5.36 21.74
C THR A 84 -8.02 6.14 21.93
N ASN A 85 -8.02 7.14 22.81
CA ASN A 85 -6.79 7.82 23.26
C ASN A 85 -5.74 6.84 23.82
N ALA A 86 -6.19 5.82 24.57
CA ALA A 86 -5.30 4.83 25.18
C ALA A 86 -4.64 3.95 24.11
N ASP A 87 -5.39 3.54 23.09
CA ASP A 87 -4.86 2.78 21.96
C ASP A 87 -3.82 3.59 21.18
N ILE A 88 -4.14 4.85 20.86
CA ILE A 88 -3.20 5.75 20.16
C ILE A 88 -1.91 5.94 20.97
N THR A 89 -2.03 6.17 22.28
CA THR A 89 -0.87 6.33 23.17
C THR A 89 0.01 5.08 23.18
N ARG A 90 -0.59 3.89 23.15
CA ARG A 90 0.13 2.61 23.06
C ARG A 90 0.91 2.49 21.76
N THR A 91 0.31 2.89 20.63
CA THR A 91 0.99 2.89 19.31
C THR A 91 2.09 3.94 19.18
N ARG A 92 2.25 4.81 20.19
CA ARG A 92 3.25 5.88 20.28
C ARG A 92 4.24 5.63 21.42
N ASN A 93 4.42 4.37 21.81
CA ASN A 93 5.33 3.95 22.88
C ASN A 93 5.08 4.71 24.20
N GLY A 94 3.81 4.94 24.55
CA GLY A 94 3.39 5.59 25.79
C GLY A 94 3.28 7.12 25.70
N ILE A 95 3.62 7.74 24.57
CA ILE A 95 3.51 9.20 24.40
C ILE A 95 2.12 9.56 23.88
N ALA A 96 1.36 10.31 24.69
CA ALA A 96 0.04 10.79 24.30
C ALA A 96 0.08 11.66 23.03
N ARG A 97 -1.02 11.63 22.27
CA ARG A 97 -1.28 12.52 21.13
C ARG A 97 -2.17 13.66 21.61
N THR A 98 -1.71 14.89 21.52
CA THR A 98 -2.42 16.08 22.06
C THR A 98 -2.93 17.02 20.97
N ASP A 99 -2.40 16.89 19.76
CA ASP A 99 -2.64 17.76 18.61
C ASP A 99 -3.70 17.20 17.64
N ILE A 100 -4.06 15.91 17.76
CA ILE A 100 -5.01 15.25 16.86
C ILE A 100 -5.98 14.43 17.68
N SER A 101 -7.28 14.65 17.44
CA SER A 101 -8.38 13.95 18.11
C SER A 101 -8.30 12.43 17.91
N PRO A 102 -8.79 11.57 18.83
CA PRO A 102 -8.86 10.14 18.56
C PRO A 102 -9.66 9.84 17.30
N TYR A 103 -10.81 10.47 17.18
CA TYR A 103 -11.59 10.57 15.96
C TYR A 103 -12.47 11.82 16.05
N THR A 104 -13.03 12.22 14.93
CA THR A 104 -14.00 13.30 14.84
C THR A 104 -15.30 12.79 14.23
N SER A 105 -16.41 13.43 14.57
CA SER A 105 -17.73 13.15 13.99
C SER A 105 -18.29 14.40 13.30
N ASN A 106 -19.39 14.24 12.57
CA ASN A 106 -20.02 15.32 11.81
C ASN A 106 -19.10 15.91 10.73
N ASN A 107 -18.37 15.02 10.04
CA ASN A 107 -17.61 15.36 8.85
C ASN A 107 -18.44 15.10 7.58
N SER A 108 -18.09 15.80 6.50
CA SER A 108 -18.49 15.44 5.13
C SER A 108 -17.26 14.90 4.41
N VAL A 109 -17.35 13.69 3.88
CA VAL A 109 -16.27 13.02 3.16
C VAL A 109 -16.75 12.67 1.76
N LEU A 110 -16.02 13.14 0.76
CA LEU A 110 -16.13 12.70 -0.63
C LEU A 110 -14.93 11.83 -0.95
N VAL A 111 -15.18 10.62 -1.44
CA VAL A 111 -14.12 9.70 -1.89
C VAL A 111 -14.06 9.78 -3.41
N PHE A 112 -12.87 10.03 -3.94
CA PHE A 112 -12.57 9.99 -5.37
C PHE A 112 -12.03 8.63 -5.72
N ASP A 113 -12.86 7.81 -6.36
CA ASP A 113 -12.49 6.54 -6.99
C ASP A 113 -11.74 6.74 -8.32
N ALA A 114 -11.82 7.94 -8.91
CA ALA A 114 -11.03 8.36 -10.07
C ALA A 114 -10.15 9.59 -9.74
N THR A 115 -8.89 9.55 -10.13
CA THR A 115 -7.95 10.64 -9.82
C THR A 115 -8.26 11.93 -10.58
N SER A 116 -8.82 11.87 -11.79
CA SER A 116 -9.27 13.05 -12.54
C SER A 116 -10.33 13.86 -11.79
N ASP A 117 -11.22 13.20 -11.04
CA ASP A 117 -12.23 13.87 -10.22
C ASP A 117 -11.60 14.56 -9.01
N PHE A 118 -10.57 13.94 -8.41
CA PHE A 118 -9.73 14.59 -7.41
C PHE A 118 -9.05 15.85 -7.97
N PHE A 119 -8.37 15.77 -9.11
CA PHE A 119 -7.67 16.93 -9.68
C PHE A 119 -8.64 18.07 -10.06
N ARG A 120 -9.82 17.75 -10.60
CA ARG A 120 -10.87 18.74 -10.87
C ARG A 120 -11.36 19.40 -9.58
N ALA A 121 -11.67 18.62 -8.54
CA ALA A 121 -12.14 19.14 -7.26
C ALA A 121 -11.09 20.05 -6.61
N MET A 122 -9.83 19.62 -6.58
CA MET A 122 -8.70 20.40 -6.10
C MET A 122 -8.57 21.72 -6.88
N TYR A 123 -8.64 21.67 -8.21
CA TYR A 123 -8.58 22.87 -9.04
C TYR A 123 -9.71 23.86 -8.73
N GLN A 124 -10.96 23.38 -8.58
CA GLN A 124 -12.09 24.24 -8.23
C GLN A 124 -11.93 24.89 -6.86
N ASP A 125 -11.48 24.14 -5.85
CA ASP A 125 -11.26 24.71 -4.52
C ASP A 125 -10.11 25.74 -4.54
N LEU A 126 -9.04 25.49 -5.31
CA LEU A 126 -7.93 26.44 -5.49
C LEU A 126 -8.38 27.72 -6.23
N LEU A 127 -9.27 27.60 -7.22
CA LEU A 127 -9.86 28.75 -7.91
C LEU A 127 -10.74 29.60 -6.99
N GLY A 128 -11.43 28.98 -6.04
CA GLY A 128 -12.30 29.66 -5.08
C GLY A 128 -11.57 30.46 -4.00
N THR A 129 -10.24 30.35 -3.91
CA THR A 129 -9.45 31.06 -2.90
C THR A 129 -9.39 32.57 -3.13
N THR A 130 -9.32 33.31 -2.04
CA THR A 130 -9.27 34.77 -1.96
C THR A 130 -8.07 35.24 -1.13
N ALA A 131 -7.85 36.56 -1.09
CA ALA A 131 -6.76 37.13 -0.30
C ALA A 131 -6.84 36.72 1.19
N ASN A 132 -5.69 36.38 1.77
CA ASN A 132 -5.52 35.90 3.16
C ASN A 132 -5.96 34.44 3.42
N ASP A 133 -6.39 33.71 2.40
CA ASP A 133 -6.51 32.25 2.46
C ASP A 133 -5.12 31.59 2.55
N ALA A 134 -5.07 30.30 2.88
CA ALA A 134 -3.82 29.56 2.94
C ALA A 134 -3.94 28.12 2.43
N LEU A 135 -2.89 27.68 1.74
CA LEU A 135 -2.67 26.32 1.27
C LEU A 135 -1.53 25.69 2.09
N TYR A 136 -1.79 24.53 2.70
CA TYR A 136 -0.81 23.69 3.39
C TYR A 136 -0.70 22.36 2.64
N PHE A 137 0.48 22.03 2.11
CA PHE A 137 0.65 20.95 1.14
C PHE A 137 1.75 19.97 1.55
N ASN A 138 1.45 18.67 1.57
CA ASN A 138 2.38 17.57 1.79
C ASN A 138 2.42 16.66 0.56
N ALA A 139 3.62 16.28 0.13
CA ALA A 139 3.77 15.32 -0.97
C ALA A 139 5.05 14.49 -0.88
N TRP A 140 5.01 13.29 -1.46
CA TRP A 140 6.20 12.50 -1.73
C TRP A 140 6.93 12.98 -2.99
N THR A 141 6.20 13.51 -3.95
CA THR A 141 6.75 14.13 -5.16
C THR A 141 5.86 15.25 -5.63
N LEU A 142 6.44 16.21 -6.35
CA LEU A 142 5.72 17.35 -6.91
C LEU A 142 6.27 17.63 -8.30
N GLY A 143 5.39 17.76 -9.28
CA GLY A 143 5.76 18.10 -10.65
C GLY A 143 4.81 19.11 -11.26
N ASN A 144 5.28 19.83 -12.28
CA ASN A 144 4.44 20.79 -13.00
C ASN A 144 3.51 20.08 -13.99
N VAL A 145 2.37 19.58 -13.50
CA VAL A 145 1.36 18.86 -14.30
C VAL A 145 0.04 19.63 -14.39
N PRO A 146 -0.77 19.44 -15.45
CA PRO A 146 -2.10 20.02 -15.54
C PRO A 146 -3.07 19.41 -14.52
N TYR A 147 -3.90 20.24 -13.88
CA TYR A 147 -5.04 19.75 -13.09
C TYR A 147 -6.18 19.24 -13.98
N ILE A 148 -6.44 19.91 -15.10
CA ILE A 148 -7.58 19.64 -15.99
C ILE A 148 -7.13 19.46 -17.45
N PRO A 149 -6.24 18.48 -17.76
CA PRO A 149 -5.68 18.28 -19.09
C PRO A 149 -6.73 18.06 -20.19
N ASP A 150 -7.89 17.52 -19.83
CA ASP A 150 -9.04 17.29 -20.71
C ASP A 150 -9.81 18.56 -21.10
N ILE A 151 -9.61 19.66 -20.36
CA ILE A 151 -10.29 20.93 -20.58
C ILE A 151 -9.28 22.02 -20.98
N ASP A 152 -8.23 22.20 -20.17
CA ASP A 152 -7.19 23.19 -20.39
C ASP A 152 -5.85 22.68 -19.82
N PRO A 153 -4.95 22.14 -20.66
CA PRO A 153 -3.66 21.63 -20.22
C PRO A 153 -2.68 22.73 -19.77
N THR A 154 -3.02 24.01 -19.94
CA THR A 154 -2.20 25.13 -19.45
C THR A 154 -2.41 25.40 -17.96
N LYS A 155 -3.47 24.86 -17.34
CA LYS A 155 -3.74 24.96 -15.90
C LYS A 155 -2.87 23.99 -15.10
N THR A 156 -1.57 24.21 -15.18
CA THR A 156 -0.57 23.41 -14.48
C THR A 156 -0.43 23.80 -13.01
N VAL A 157 0.22 22.95 -12.21
CA VAL A 157 0.55 23.26 -10.81
C VAL A 157 1.22 24.62 -10.68
N GLN A 158 2.24 24.91 -11.50
CA GLN A 158 2.93 26.22 -11.45
C GLN A 158 2.00 27.38 -11.82
N ALA A 159 1.19 27.24 -12.88
CA ALA A 159 0.27 28.30 -13.30
C ALA A 159 -0.77 28.60 -12.21
N VAL A 160 -1.40 27.56 -11.66
CA VAL A 160 -2.42 27.71 -10.62
C VAL A 160 -1.81 28.26 -9.34
N TRP A 161 -0.64 27.77 -8.91
CA TRP A 161 0.02 28.26 -7.70
C TRP A 161 0.54 29.70 -7.86
N ALA A 162 0.98 30.11 -9.05
CA ALA A 162 1.30 31.51 -9.34
C ALA A 162 0.06 32.40 -9.17
N ASP A 163 -1.11 31.96 -9.65
CA ASP A 163 -2.38 32.68 -9.48
C ASP A 163 -2.78 32.81 -8.00
N LEU A 164 -2.54 31.77 -7.18
CA LEU A 164 -2.77 31.83 -5.72
C LEU A 164 -1.93 32.94 -5.07
N VAL A 165 -0.63 32.94 -5.35
CA VAL A 165 0.29 33.95 -4.78
C VAL A 165 -0.07 35.35 -5.27
N ALA A 166 -0.44 35.51 -6.54
CA ALA A 166 -0.89 36.79 -7.09
C ALA A 166 -2.16 37.32 -6.39
N ARG A 167 -3.03 36.41 -5.89
CA ARG A 167 -4.20 36.75 -5.07
C ARG A 167 -3.89 36.94 -3.58
N ASN A 168 -2.62 36.89 -3.16
CA ASN A 168 -2.21 36.97 -1.76
C ASN A 168 -2.73 35.79 -0.89
N VAL A 169 -2.77 34.59 -1.48
CA VAL A 169 -2.95 33.33 -0.75
C VAL A 169 -1.59 32.85 -0.25
N SER A 170 -1.50 32.51 1.03
CA SER A 170 -0.27 31.94 1.60
C SER A 170 -0.08 30.50 1.17
N LEU A 171 1.09 30.13 0.68
CA LEU A 171 1.38 28.76 0.24
C LEU A 171 2.54 28.15 1.03
N ASN A 172 2.26 27.11 1.82
CA ASN A 172 3.23 26.41 2.64
C ASN A 172 3.30 24.94 2.22
N ALA A 173 4.43 24.49 1.68
CA ALA A 173 4.59 23.15 1.12
C ALA A 173 5.77 22.39 1.75
N LEU A 174 5.52 21.19 2.26
CA LEU A 174 6.52 20.19 2.64
C LEU A 174 6.54 19.09 1.59
N VAL A 175 7.63 19.01 0.83
CA VAL A 175 7.80 17.99 -0.20
C VAL A 175 8.99 17.12 0.14
N PHE A 176 8.85 15.81 0.03
CA PHE A 176 9.97 14.90 0.28
C PHE A 176 11.15 15.22 -0.64
N GLU A 177 12.36 15.18 -0.08
CA GLU A 177 13.62 15.28 -0.84
C GLU A 177 13.85 14.00 -1.66
N ASN A 178 13.02 13.83 -2.69
CA ASN A 178 12.83 12.54 -3.35
C ASN A 178 13.93 12.23 -4.37
N ALA A 179 14.95 11.50 -3.96
CA ALA A 179 16.06 11.12 -4.85
C ALA A 179 15.61 10.35 -6.12
N GLN A 180 14.52 9.56 -6.03
CA GLN A 180 14.00 8.79 -7.16
C GLN A 180 13.36 9.67 -8.23
N GLU A 181 12.61 10.69 -7.81
CA GLU A 181 12.02 11.71 -8.69
C GLU A 181 12.69 13.07 -8.48
N SER A 182 14.03 13.09 -8.40
CA SER A 182 14.80 14.28 -8.01
C SER A 182 14.63 15.46 -8.96
N LYS A 183 14.56 15.20 -10.27
CA LYS A 183 14.41 16.23 -11.30
C LYS A 183 13.11 17.06 -11.13
N PRO A 184 11.89 16.47 -11.18
CA PRO A 184 10.67 17.26 -11.04
C PRO A 184 10.58 17.98 -9.68
N VAL A 185 11.03 17.34 -8.59
CA VAL A 185 11.04 17.98 -7.26
C VAL A 185 11.98 19.19 -7.23
N ALA A 186 13.21 19.05 -7.75
CA ALA A 186 14.17 20.15 -7.82
C ALA A 186 13.68 21.28 -8.72
N GLU A 187 13.07 20.97 -9.88
CA GLU A 187 12.49 21.97 -10.78
C GLU A 187 11.36 22.77 -10.09
N MET A 188 10.44 22.08 -9.41
CA MET A 188 9.36 22.73 -8.67
C MET A 188 9.89 23.58 -7.51
N PHE A 189 10.86 23.07 -6.77
CA PHE A 189 11.50 23.81 -5.69
C PHE A 189 12.21 25.06 -6.20
N ASN A 190 13.00 24.97 -7.27
CA ASN A 190 13.71 26.11 -7.86
C ASN A 190 12.74 27.18 -8.36
N TRP A 191 11.70 26.75 -9.07
CA TRP A 191 10.64 27.65 -9.52
C TRP A 191 9.97 28.35 -8.34
N PHE A 192 9.67 27.62 -7.26
CA PHE A 192 9.06 28.18 -6.06
C PHE A 192 9.94 29.25 -5.41
N GLN A 193 11.23 28.96 -5.27
CA GLN A 193 12.20 29.86 -4.66
C GLN A 193 12.46 31.13 -5.49
N GLN A 194 12.34 31.05 -6.81
CA GLN A 194 12.54 32.20 -7.72
C GLN A 194 11.32 33.12 -7.83
N GLY A 195 10.11 32.64 -7.51
CA GLY A 195 8.88 33.42 -7.65
C GLY A 195 7.99 33.39 -6.40
N PRO A 196 7.22 32.31 -6.18
CA PRO A 196 6.26 32.17 -5.07
C PRO A 196 6.78 32.39 -3.64
N SER A 197 8.09 32.23 -3.39
CA SER A 197 8.71 32.33 -2.05
C SER A 197 8.82 33.77 -1.53
N LYS A 198 7.70 34.51 -1.54
CA LYS A 198 7.58 35.88 -1.02
C LYS A 198 6.51 35.93 0.07
N GLY A 199 6.65 36.90 0.99
CA GLY A 199 5.69 37.08 2.09
C GLY A 199 5.60 35.85 2.99
N SER A 200 4.39 35.34 3.19
CA SER A 200 4.12 34.18 4.05
C SER A 200 4.26 32.82 3.34
N SER A 201 4.59 32.79 2.05
CA SER A 201 4.69 31.55 1.27
C SER A 201 6.09 30.94 1.33
N GLN A 202 6.18 29.64 1.55
CA GLN A 202 7.42 28.87 1.63
C GLN A 202 7.22 27.43 1.16
N MET A 203 8.19 26.91 0.41
CA MET A 203 8.33 25.50 0.13
C MET A 203 9.61 25.00 0.81
N ALA A 204 9.52 23.85 1.45
CA ALA A 204 10.64 23.19 2.13
C ALA A 204 10.72 21.73 1.65
N LEU A 205 11.95 21.29 1.37
CA LEU A 205 12.27 19.88 1.19
C LEU A 205 12.39 19.19 2.55
N ASP A 206 11.69 18.09 2.74
CA ASP A 206 11.69 17.31 3.98
C ASP A 206 12.43 15.99 3.79
N ASN A 207 13.43 15.74 4.62
CA ASN A 207 14.24 14.51 4.61
C ASN A 207 14.41 13.92 6.01
N ARG A 208 13.45 14.17 6.89
CA ARG A 208 13.42 13.58 8.23
C ARG A 208 12.99 12.11 8.13
N ILE A 209 13.95 11.27 7.73
CA ILE A 209 13.80 9.84 7.47
C ILE A 209 14.89 9.04 8.19
N THR A 210 14.70 7.72 8.35
CA THR A 210 15.63 6.83 9.07
C THR A 210 16.67 6.17 8.19
N ALA A 211 16.28 5.77 6.99
CA ALA A 211 17.10 5.01 6.06
C ALA A 211 17.23 5.75 4.73
N VAL A 212 18.30 5.48 3.99
CA VAL A 212 18.50 6.00 2.62
C VAL A 212 17.37 5.56 1.68
N SER A 213 16.79 4.37 1.95
CA SER A 213 15.62 3.83 1.27
C SER A 213 14.29 4.33 1.82
N GLY A 214 14.27 5.07 2.94
CA GLY A 214 13.05 5.60 3.56
C GLY A 214 12.51 6.83 2.83
N SER A 215 11.26 7.20 3.10
CA SER A 215 10.68 8.44 2.55
C SER A 215 9.68 9.11 3.48
N VAL A 216 9.45 10.38 3.19
CA VAL A 216 8.25 11.09 3.64
C VAL A 216 7.19 10.85 2.58
N HIS A 217 6.18 10.04 2.89
CA HIS A 217 5.28 9.49 1.88
C HIS A 217 3.82 9.96 2.00
N GLN A 218 3.53 10.89 2.94
CA GLN A 218 2.21 11.50 3.10
C GLN A 218 1.82 12.36 1.89
N LYS A 219 0.60 12.18 1.38
CA LYS A 219 -0.06 13.10 0.44
C LYS A 219 -1.27 13.71 1.11
N SER A 220 -1.18 15.00 1.42
CA SER A 220 -2.31 15.72 1.99
C SER A 220 -2.25 17.20 1.69
N THR A 221 -3.43 17.81 1.58
CA THR A 221 -3.56 19.23 1.32
C THR A 221 -4.63 19.80 2.24
N VAL A 222 -4.38 20.94 2.88
CA VAL A 222 -5.40 21.71 3.59
C VAL A 222 -5.54 23.08 2.94
N LEU A 223 -6.76 23.43 2.57
CA LEU A 223 -7.13 24.77 2.12
C LEU A 223 -7.92 25.44 3.23
N ARG A 224 -7.29 26.43 3.85
CA ARG A 224 -7.92 27.38 4.76
C ARG A 224 -8.49 28.52 3.93
N THR A 225 -9.80 28.63 3.90
CA THR A 225 -10.51 29.72 3.20
C THR A 225 -11.27 30.61 4.18
N THR A 226 -11.69 31.78 3.73
CA THR A 226 -12.68 32.61 4.44
C THR A 226 -14.05 31.92 4.58
N GLY A 227 -14.35 30.97 3.69
CA GLY A 227 -15.53 30.11 3.74
C GLY A 227 -15.25 28.79 4.46
N GLU A 228 -15.67 27.68 3.84
CA GLU A 228 -15.43 26.35 4.39
C GLU A 228 -14.01 25.85 4.08
N TRP A 229 -13.35 25.33 5.10
CA TRP A 229 -12.03 24.72 4.93
C TRP A 229 -12.20 23.30 4.43
N VAL A 230 -11.27 22.87 3.59
CA VAL A 230 -11.26 21.53 3.01
C VAL A 230 -9.90 20.90 3.22
N ALA A 231 -9.88 19.60 3.44
CA ALA A 231 -8.66 18.81 3.46
C ALA A 231 -8.74 17.66 2.47
N TYR A 232 -7.58 17.26 1.94
CA TYR A 232 -7.42 16.15 1.02
C TYR A 232 -6.41 15.17 1.60
N VAL A 233 -6.71 13.87 1.55
CA VAL A 233 -5.83 12.77 2.00
C VAL A 233 -6.02 11.56 1.09
N GLY A 234 -4.93 10.91 0.67
CA GLY A 234 -4.98 9.68 -0.12
C GLY A 234 -3.64 9.28 -0.75
N GLY A 235 -3.68 8.54 -1.86
CA GLY A 235 -2.49 8.05 -2.56
C GLY A 235 -1.91 9.00 -3.62
N VAL A 236 -2.68 9.99 -4.06
CA VAL A 236 -2.38 10.82 -5.24
C VAL A 236 -1.46 12.01 -4.91
N ASP A 237 -0.27 12.06 -5.53
CA ASP A 237 0.60 13.24 -5.60
C ASP A 237 0.24 14.16 -6.79
N HIS A 238 0.62 15.44 -6.73
CA HIS A 238 0.45 16.38 -7.83
C HIS A 238 1.63 16.27 -8.82
N CYS A 239 1.67 15.17 -9.58
CA CYS A 239 2.76 14.87 -10.50
C CYS A 239 2.31 13.99 -11.67
N ARG A 240 3.27 13.62 -12.52
CA ARG A 240 3.03 12.82 -13.73
C ARG A 240 2.53 11.41 -13.41
N ASP A 241 1.87 10.79 -14.37
CA ASP A 241 1.09 9.55 -14.34
C ASP A 241 -0.20 9.58 -13.52
N ARG A 242 -0.34 10.49 -12.54
CA ARG A 242 -1.42 10.41 -11.54
C ARG A 242 -2.81 10.74 -12.10
N TRP A 243 -2.93 11.63 -13.09
CA TRP A 243 -4.25 12.01 -13.64
C TRP A 243 -4.79 10.91 -14.57
N ASP A 244 -5.93 10.31 -14.22
CA ASP A 244 -6.66 9.36 -15.06
C ASP A 244 -8.16 9.35 -14.78
N THR A 245 -8.93 8.75 -15.68
CA THR A 245 -10.36 8.50 -15.51
C THR A 245 -10.60 7.06 -15.07
N LYS A 246 -11.73 6.81 -14.40
CA LYS A 246 -12.20 5.44 -14.05
C LYS A 246 -12.38 4.48 -15.23
N PHE A 247 -12.27 4.97 -16.48
CA PHE A 247 -12.37 4.14 -17.67
C PHE A 247 -11.00 3.69 -18.19
N HIS A 248 -9.91 4.35 -17.75
CA HIS A 248 -8.53 4.11 -18.18
C HIS A 248 -8.36 4.04 -19.70
N ASN A 249 -9.05 4.93 -20.42
CA ASN A 249 -9.03 5.04 -21.88
C ASN A 249 -8.44 6.39 -22.35
N SER A 250 -7.78 7.11 -21.44
CA SER A 250 -7.26 8.47 -21.67
C SER A 250 -5.78 8.52 -22.07
N THR A 251 -5.20 7.40 -22.49
CA THR A 251 -3.76 7.30 -22.81
C THR A 251 -3.30 8.34 -23.85
N ALA A 252 -4.07 8.53 -24.94
CA ALA A 252 -3.70 9.51 -25.96
C ALA A 252 -3.65 10.94 -25.42
N LEU A 253 -4.63 11.31 -24.58
CA LEU A 253 -4.64 12.61 -23.88
C LEU A 253 -3.45 12.72 -22.93
N ARG A 254 -3.22 11.70 -22.10
CA ARG A 254 -2.12 11.67 -21.13
C ARG A 254 -0.75 11.86 -21.80
N LYS A 255 -0.54 11.29 -23.00
CA LYS A 255 0.67 11.54 -23.82
C LYS A 255 0.72 12.99 -24.32
N ALA A 256 -0.36 13.47 -24.92
CA ALA A 256 -0.42 14.81 -25.52
C ALA A 256 -0.20 15.93 -24.50
N THR A 257 -0.59 15.72 -23.24
CA THR A 257 -0.49 16.72 -22.16
C THR A 257 0.67 16.45 -21.20
N ASN A 258 1.63 15.59 -21.56
CA ASN A 258 2.80 15.23 -20.74
C ASN A 258 2.47 14.70 -19.34
N VAL A 259 1.28 14.13 -19.16
CA VAL A 259 0.91 13.43 -17.93
C VAL A 259 1.57 12.06 -17.92
N GLN A 260 1.56 11.30 -19.01
CA GLN A 260 2.12 9.93 -19.02
C GLN A 260 3.65 9.92 -18.91
N VAL A 261 4.17 8.99 -18.11
CA VAL A 261 5.58 8.58 -18.07
C VAL A 261 5.70 7.07 -18.21
N GLY A 262 5.26 6.31 -17.21
CA GLY A 262 5.49 4.86 -17.13
C GLY A 262 4.30 4.01 -17.56
N TYR A 263 3.07 4.53 -17.41
CA TYR A 263 1.85 3.74 -17.53
C TYR A 263 0.77 4.44 -18.36
N ASP A 264 0.03 3.64 -19.13
CA ASP A 264 -1.07 4.11 -19.98
C ASP A 264 -2.32 4.48 -19.17
N GLY A 265 -2.44 3.97 -17.93
CA GLY A 265 -3.47 4.32 -16.96
C GLY A 265 -2.99 4.20 -15.51
N TRP A 266 -3.74 4.81 -14.59
CA TRP A 266 -3.41 4.91 -13.16
C TRP A 266 -4.67 4.77 -12.31
N VAL A 267 -4.70 3.75 -11.46
CA VAL A 267 -5.75 3.52 -10.46
C VAL A 267 -5.25 4.00 -9.12
N ASP A 268 -5.96 4.96 -8.52
CA ASP A 268 -5.62 5.49 -7.20
C ASP A 268 -6.89 6.08 -6.55
N VAL A 269 -6.84 6.28 -5.24
CA VAL A 269 -7.97 6.79 -4.45
C VAL A 269 -7.53 7.96 -3.59
N HIS A 270 -8.36 8.99 -3.53
CA HIS A 270 -8.16 10.16 -2.70
C HIS A 270 -9.46 10.58 -2.02
N THR A 271 -9.39 11.38 -0.97
CA THR A 271 -10.58 11.91 -0.28
C THR A 271 -10.55 13.43 -0.22
N LYS A 272 -11.71 14.07 -0.22
CA LYS A 272 -11.94 15.46 0.20
C LYS A 272 -12.77 15.42 1.47
N MET A 273 -12.37 16.19 2.47
CA MET A 273 -13.01 16.24 3.78
C MET A 273 -13.35 17.68 4.17
N GLN A 274 -14.49 17.83 4.82
CA GLN A 274 -14.94 19.04 5.49
C GLN A 274 -15.42 18.69 6.90
N GLY A 275 -15.29 19.63 7.83
CA GLY A 275 -15.64 19.43 9.23
C GLY A 275 -14.42 19.26 10.13
N PRO A 276 -14.59 18.73 11.36
CA PRO A 276 -13.54 18.77 12.37
C PRO A 276 -12.27 17.99 11.98
N ALA A 277 -12.36 16.97 11.12
CA ALA A 277 -11.21 16.22 10.62
C ALA A 277 -10.18 17.08 9.87
N VAL A 278 -10.61 18.23 9.31
CA VAL A 278 -9.71 19.19 8.66
C VAL A 278 -8.67 19.73 9.66
N GLN A 279 -9.05 19.94 10.92
CA GLN A 279 -8.12 20.39 11.96
C GLN A 279 -7.07 19.32 12.27
N ASP A 280 -7.49 18.05 12.37
CA ASP A 280 -6.59 16.92 12.63
C ASP A 280 -5.53 16.78 11.52
N ILE A 281 -5.93 16.94 10.25
CA ILE A 281 -5.02 16.89 9.09
C ILE A 281 -4.10 18.12 9.07
N LEU A 282 -4.63 19.31 9.37
CA LEU A 282 -3.83 20.53 9.49
C LEU A 282 -2.80 20.41 10.61
N ASN A 283 -3.19 19.89 11.77
CA ASN A 283 -2.28 19.71 12.90
C ASN A 283 -1.17 18.72 12.57
N ASN A 284 -1.45 17.66 11.80
CA ASN A 284 -0.38 16.80 11.27
C ASN A 284 0.65 17.57 10.42
N PHE A 285 0.21 18.50 9.56
CA PHE A 285 1.11 19.38 8.81
C PHE A 285 1.86 20.35 9.74
N LEU A 286 1.14 21.10 10.58
CA LEU A 286 1.72 22.15 11.43
C LEU A 286 2.72 21.57 12.42
N SER A 287 2.44 20.41 13.00
CA SER A 287 3.34 19.71 13.91
C SER A 287 4.66 19.33 13.23
N ARG A 288 4.63 18.91 11.97
CA ARG A 288 5.85 18.65 11.18
C ARG A 288 6.54 19.94 10.75
N TRP A 289 5.78 20.95 10.34
CA TRP A 289 6.32 22.23 9.88
C TRP A 289 7.05 22.97 11.01
N ASN A 290 6.44 23.02 12.19
CA ASN A 290 6.95 23.72 13.37
C ASN A 290 7.84 22.86 14.28
N ASP A 291 8.24 21.66 13.84
CA ASP A 291 9.17 20.86 14.64
C ASP A 291 10.53 21.59 14.73
N PRO A 292 11.14 21.69 15.94
CA PRO A 292 12.43 22.34 16.14
C PRO A 292 13.54 21.76 15.27
N THR A 293 13.43 20.48 14.90
CA THR A 293 14.34 19.83 13.97
C THR A 293 13.98 20.24 12.55
N ALA A 294 14.67 21.26 12.04
CA ALA A 294 14.56 21.66 10.65
C ALA A 294 15.07 20.54 9.71
N PRO A 295 14.40 20.31 8.57
CA PRO A 295 14.93 19.42 7.55
C PRO A 295 16.19 20.03 6.93
N ILE A 296 17.09 19.17 6.46
CA ILE A 296 18.30 19.59 5.75
C ILE A 296 18.10 19.38 4.25
N ILE A 297 18.89 20.03 3.40
CA ILE A 297 18.97 19.67 1.97
C ILE A 297 20.27 18.89 1.80
N THR A 298 20.20 17.66 1.27
CA THR A 298 21.41 16.85 1.08
C THR A 298 22.35 17.48 0.04
N PRO A 299 23.66 17.17 0.08
CA PRO A 299 24.60 17.68 -0.92
C PRO A 299 24.20 17.35 -2.36
N LEU A 300 23.59 16.18 -2.58
CA LEU A 300 23.13 15.77 -3.90
C LEU A 300 22.04 16.72 -4.43
N PHE A 301 21.03 17.03 -3.60
CA PHE A 301 19.98 17.97 -3.99
C PHE A 301 20.44 19.42 -4.02
N SER A 302 21.44 19.82 -3.25
CA SER A 302 21.98 21.18 -3.34
C SER A 302 22.53 21.47 -4.75
N LEU A 303 23.11 20.47 -5.41
CA LEU A 303 23.58 20.56 -6.79
C LEU A 303 22.42 20.74 -7.80
N LEU A 304 21.27 20.12 -7.54
CA LEU A 304 20.09 20.20 -8.41
C LEU A 304 19.26 21.47 -8.19
N THR A 305 19.30 22.02 -6.97
CA THR A 305 18.44 23.14 -6.57
C THR A 305 18.99 24.53 -6.88
N SER A 306 20.14 24.64 -7.55
CA SER A 306 20.73 25.92 -7.98
C SER A 306 20.87 26.96 -6.83
N LEU A 307 20.90 26.49 -5.58
CA LEU A 307 21.12 27.29 -4.38
C LEU A 307 22.62 27.37 -4.07
N PRO A 308 23.10 28.43 -3.40
CA PRO A 308 24.45 28.44 -2.83
C PRO A 308 24.63 27.25 -1.86
N THR A 309 25.83 26.67 -1.85
CA THR A 309 26.25 25.69 -0.84
C THR A 309 26.05 26.33 0.55
N ALA A 310 25.15 25.76 1.38
CA ALA A 310 24.68 26.25 2.69
C ALA A 310 23.40 27.12 2.73
N TYR A 311 22.43 26.89 1.85
CA TYR A 311 21.04 27.29 2.15
C TYR A 311 20.45 26.35 3.20
N ASN A 312 20.40 26.79 4.46
CA ASN A 312 19.59 26.11 5.45
C ASN A 312 18.13 26.27 5.03
N ASN A 313 17.41 25.14 4.88
CA ASN A 313 15.97 25.13 4.65
C ASN A 313 15.23 25.53 5.95
N LEU A 314 15.53 26.74 6.44
CA LEU A 314 14.98 27.27 7.68
C LEU A 314 13.51 27.54 7.43
N ILE A 315 12.70 26.64 7.96
CA ILE A 315 11.26 26.77 7.95
C ILE A 315 10.88 27.96 8.85
N ARG A 316 10.11 28.91 8.29
CA ARG A 316 9.53 29.99 9.08
C ARG A 316 8.37 29.42 9.89
N PRO A 317 8.39 29.47 11.22
CA PRO A 317 7.30 28.91 12.02
C PRO A 317 5.96 29.53 11.63
N LEU A 318 4.95 28.69 11.50
CA LEU A 318 3.58 29.12 11.27
C LEU A 318 2.86 29.19 12.62
N PRO A 319 2.02 30.20 12.86
CA PRO A 319 1.25 30.29 14.10
C PRO A 319 0.31 29.08 14.19
N PRO A 320 -0.10 28.69 15.41
CA PRO A 320 -1.23 27.78 15.59
C PRO A 320 -2.46 28.34 14.85
N VAL A 321 -3.11 27.49 14.07
CA VAL A 321 -4.30 27.84 13.30
C VAL A 321 -5.42 26.91 13.72
N ALA A 322 -6.52 27.49 14.21
CA ALA A 322 -7.71 26.75 14.61
C ALA A 322 -8.87 27.04 13.64
N LEU A 323 -9.62 26.00 13.30
CA LEU A 323 -10.89 26.14 12.61
C LEU A 323 -11.84 27.05 13.41
N PRO A 324 -12.50 28.03 12.78
CA PRO A 324 -13.48 28.86 13.47
C PRO A 324 -14.72 28.01 13.85
N PRO A 325 -15.24 28.13 15.07
CA PRO A 325 -16.50 27.51 15.44
C PRO A 325 -17.69 28.18 14.71
N PRO A 326 -18.76 27.44 14.36
CA PRO A 326 -18.95 26.02 14.63
C PRO A 326 -18.21 25.11 13.63
N LEU A 327 -17.52 24.09 14.15
CA LEU A 327 -16.77 23.09 13.38
C LEU A 327 -17.66 22.14 12.56
N LYS A 328 -18.97 22.38 12.51
CA LYS A 328 -19.98 21.42 12.04
C LYS A 328 -20.38 21.73 10.60
N VAL A 329 -20.12 20.78 9.70
CA VAL A 329 -20.78 20.77 8.38
C VAL A 329 -22.27 20.51 8.60
N VAL A 330 -23.12 21.23 7.88
CA VAL A 330 -24.57 20.98 7.86
C VAL A 330 -24.81 19.57 7.31
N ASN A 331 -25.41 18.69 8.13
CA ASN A 331 -25.67 17.27 7.80
C ASN A 331 -24.43 16.39 7.54
N GLY A 332 -23.29 16.65 8.19
CA GLY A 332 -22.14 15.73 8.11
C GLY A 332 -22.45 14.38 8.76
N THR A 333 -22.35 13.27 8.01
CA THR A 333 -22.65 11.91 8.48
C THR A 333 -21.42 11.06 8.79
N HIS A 334 -20.21 11.57 8.55
CA HIS A 334 -19.00 10.76 8.60
C HIS A 334 -18.26 10.95 9.93
N SER A 335 -17.85 9.84 10.53
CA SER A 335 -16.83 9.82 11.56
C SER A 335 -15.48 9.45 10.94
N VAL A 336 -14.43 10.18 11.31
CA VAL A 336 -13.10 10.06 10.72
C VAL A 336 -12.05 9.94 11.81
N GLN A 337 -11.18 8.94 11.72
CA GLN A 337 -9.98 8.80 12.53
C GLN A 337 -8.74 8.94 11.66
N ILE A 338 -7.91 9.93 11.98
CA ILE A 338 -6.59 10.10 11.35
C ILE A 338 -5.56 9.23 12.07
N THR A 339 -4.89 8.37 11.30
CA THR A 339 -3.76 7.54 11.73
C THR A 339 -2.53 7.86 10.89
N ARG A 340 -1.34 7.64 11.47
CA ARG A 340 -0.07 7.99 10.86
C ARG A 340 1.02 7.00 11.24
N THR A 341 2.03 6.90 10.38
CA THR A 341 3.27 6.16 10.68
C THR A 341 4.40 7.17 10.82
N TYR A 342 5.21 7.02 11.85
CA TYR A 342 6.52 7.65 11.99
C TYR A 342 7.46 6.66 12.67
N SER A 343 8.60 6.37 12.03
CA SER A 343 9.60 5.54 12.66
C SER A 343 10.06 6.11 13.99
N CYS A 344 10.10 5.27 15.01
CA CYS A 344 10.68 5.63 16.30
C CYS A 344 12.23 5.69 16.26
N GLN A 345 12.86 5.13 15.21
CA GLN A 345 14.32 5.09 15.09
C GLN A 345 14.86 6.48 14.73
N TYR A 346 14.05 7.30 14.05
CA TYR A 346 14.40 8.70 13.79
C TYR A 346 14.26 9.51 15.08
N LYS A 347 15.37 10.06 15.58
CA LYS A 347 15.40 10.82 16.84
C LYS A 347 15.19 12.32 16.65
N GLY A 348 14.93 12.76 15.43
CA GLY A 348 14.70 14.18 15.14
C GLY A 348 13.25 14.62 15.32
N TYR A 349 12.28 13.72 15.50
CA TYR A 349 10.92 14.16 15.85
C TYR A 349 10.91 14.62 17.31
N GLN A 350 10.77 15.91 17.58
CA GLN A 350 10.80 16.41 18.96
C GLN A 350 9.40 16.54 19.54
N ASN A 351 8.50 17.17 18.78
CA ASN A 351 7.23 17.64 19.34
C ASN A 351 6.04 16.73 19.02
N PHE A 352 6.09 15.97 17.92
CA PHE A 352 4.88 15.31 17.40
C PHE A 352 4.93 13.78 17.43
N ALA A 353 6.10 13.17 17.30
CA ALA A 353 6.29 11.72 17.39
C ALA A 353 7.66 11.33 17.97
N PRO A 354 8.05 11.82 19.16
CA PRO A 354 9.40 11.62 19.70
C PRO A 354 9.78 10.16 19.98
N GLN A 355 8.80 9.28 20.07
CA GLN A 355 9.02 7.83 20.14
C GLN A 355 8.37 7.09 18.97
N GLY A 356 8.11 7.77 17.85
CA GLY A 356 7.41 7.23 16.69
C GLY A 356 5.90 7.07 16.91
N GLU A 357 5.23 6.59 15.86
CA GLU A 357 3.81 6.23 15.86
C GLU A 357 3.58 5.13 14.83
N THR A 358 2.87 4.05 15.20
CA THR A 358 2.49 2.96 14.30
C THR A 358 0.97 2.75 14.29
N SER A 359 0.21 3.84 14.40
CA SER A 359 -1.25 3.78 14.54
C SER A 359 -1.94 3.23 13.28
N ILE A 360 -1.33 3.35 12.09
CA ILE A 360 -1.85 2.72 10.87
C ILE A 360 -1.84 1.20 10.98
N LEU A 361 -0.68 0.59 11.29
CA LEU A 361 -0.54 -0.87 11.42
C LEU A 361 -1.55 -1.42 12.43
N ALA A 362 -1.55 -0.85 13.64
CA ALA A 362 -2.39 -1.32 14.71
C ALA A 362 -3.89 -1.13 14.41
N SER A 363 -4.29 -0.01 13.80
CA SER A 363 -5.72 0.21 13.46
C SER A 363 -6.20 -0.74 12.36
N ARG A 364 -5.32 -1.08 11.39
CA ARG A 364 -5.61 -2.07 10.34
C ARG A 364 -5.81 -3.46 10.94
N ILE A 365 -4.97 -3.87 11.90
CA ILE A 365 -5.14 -5.13 12.65
C ILE A 365 -6.49 -5.15 13.39
N LYS A 366 -6.81 -4.09 14.14
CA LYS A 366 -8.11 -3.97 14.84
C LYS A 366 -9.27 -4.10 13.86
N ALA A 367 -9.24 -3.38 12.74
CA ALA A 367 -10.29 -3.40 11.74
C ALA A 367 -10.47 -4.80 11.12
N ILE A 368 -9.36 -5.51 10.80
CA ILE A 368 -9.41 -6.88 10.29
C ILE A 368 -10.12 -7.81 11.28
N HIS A 369 -9.78 -7.75 12.58
CA HIS A 369 -10.44 -8.56 13.61
C HIS A 369 -11.93 -8.25 13.80
N GLN A 370 -12.40 -7.08 13.36
CA GLN A 370 -13.82 -6.73 13.40
C GLN A 370 -14.63 -7.30 12.24
N ALA A 371 -13.98 -7.74 11.15
CA ALA A 371 -14.66 -8.21 9.95
C ALA A 371 -15.63 -9.37 10.24
N LYS A 372 -16.81 -9.31 9.63
CA LYS A 372 -17.90 -10.27 9.78
C LYS A 372 -18.21 -11.03 8.51
N ASN A 373 -18.03 -10.41 7.34
CA ASN A 373 -18.47 -10.95 6.06
C ASN A 373 -17.37 -10.94 5.00
N TYR A 374 -16.66 -9.83 4.79
CA TYR A 374 -15.57 -9.78 3.80
C TYR A 374 -14.62 -8.61 4.00
N ILE A 375 -13.48 -8.73 3.33
CA ILE A 375 -12.44 -7.69 3.26
C ILE A 375 -12.10 -7.46 1.78
N TYR A 376 -12.06 -6.20 1.36
CA TYR A 376 -11.54 -5.77 0.07
C TYR A 376 -10.31 -4.87 0.27
N ILE A 377 -9.23 -5.18 -0.45
CA ILE A 377 -7.96 -4.43 -0.39
C ILE A 377 -7.56 -4.07 -1.82
N GLU A 378 -7.22 -2.80 -2.03
CA GLU A 378 -6.58 -2.34 -3.25
C GLU A 378 -5.28 -1.65 -2.84
N ASP A 379 -4.14 -2.26 -3.18
CA ASP A 379 -2.84 -1.83 -2.69
C ASP A 379 -1.75 -1.98 -3.76
N GLN A 380 -0.83 -1.01 -3.81
CA GLN A 380 0.28 -1.00 -4.76
C GLN A 380 1.20 -2.23 -4.65
N TYR A 381 1.36 -2.78 -3.46
CA TYR A 381 2.34 -3.84 -3.19
C TYR A 381 1.71 -5.12 -2.66
N PHE A 382 0.95 -5.05 -1.56
CA PHE A 382 0.43 -6.23 -0.85
C PHE A 382 1.51 -7.28 -0.52
N VAL A 383 2.62 -6.83 0.07
CA VAL A 383 3.77 -7.67 0.42
C VAL A 383 3.81 -8.02 1.91
N HIS A 384 4.66 -8.97 2.29
CA HIS A 384 4.63 -9.62 3.60
C HIS A 384 4.81 -8.64 4.77
N VAL A 385 3.74 -8.51 5.56
CA VAL A 385 3.71 -7.88 6.89
C VAL A 385 3.22 -8.95 7.87
N PRO A 386 4.08 -9.52 8.72
CA PRO A 386 3.75 -10.69 9.54
C PRO A 386 2.46 -10.52 10.36
N GLU A 387 2.28 -9.37 11.01
CA GLU A 387 1.13 -9.11 11.87
C GLU A 387 -0.18 -9.01 11.08
N LEU A 388 -0.14 -8.45 9.87
CA LEU A 388 -1.31 -8.35 9.02
C LEU A 388 -1.65 -9.70 8.38
N LEU A 389 -0.65 -10.50 7.99
CA LEU A 389 -0.87 -11.87 7.52
C LEU A 389 -1.53 -12.70 8.64
N ALA A 390 -1.01 -12.65 9.86
CA ALA A 390 -1.57 -13.36 11.00
C ALA A 390 -3.02 -12.94 11.28
N ALA A 391 -3.31 -11.64 11.25
CA ALA A 391 -4.67 -11.14 11.43
C ALA A 391 -5.64 -11.64 10.33
N LEU A 392 -5.21 -11.65 9.07
CA LEU A 392 -6.01 -12.20 7.96
C LEU A 392 -6.24 -13.71 8.12
N GLU A 393 -5.20 -14.48 8.41
CA GLU A 393 -5.31 -15.93 8.60
C GLU A 393 -6.26 -16.31 9.75
N GLN A 394 -6.30 -15.51 10.81
CA GLN A 394 -7.21 -15.72 11.93
C GLN A 394 -8.68 -15.45 11.56
N VAL A 395 -8.94 -14.46 10.70
CA VAL A 395 -10.29 -13.99 10.40
C VAL A 395 -10.93 -14.72 9.21
N LEU A 396 -10.12 -15.11 8.21
CA LEU A 396 -10.56 -15.77 6.97
C LEU A 396 -11.44 -17.02 7.16
N PRO A 397 -11.21 -17.90 8.16
CA PRO A 397 -12.12 -19.00 8.45
C PRO A 397 -13.56 -18.54 8.71
N THR A 398 -13.72 -17.35 9.30
CA THR A 398 -14.99 -16.84 9.83
C THR A 398 -15.77 -15.93 8.87
N ILE A 399 -15.14 -15.47 7.79
CA ILE A 399 -15.74 -14.56 6.80
C ILE A 399 -15.95 -15.29 5.46
N GLN A 400 -16.71 -14.65 4.56
CA GLN A 400 -17.08 -15.20 3.26
C GLN A 400 -15.94 -15.06 2.26
N ARG A 401 -15.35 -13.87 2.11
CA ARG A 401 -14.37 -13.58 1.04
C ARG A 401 -13.28 -12.59 1.47
N LEU A 402 -12.09 -12.74 0.89
CA LEU A 402 -11.04 -11.72 0.84
C LEU A 402 -10.70 -11.44 -0.62
N VAL A 403 -10.91 -10.20 -1.05
CA VAL A 403 -10.62 -9.74 -2.40
C VAL A 403 -9.46 -8.76 -2.35
N VAL A 404 -8.40 -9.03 -3.09
CA VAL A 404 -7.20 -8.19 -3.15
C VAL A 404 -6.89 -7.85 -4.60
N VAL A 405 -6.65 -6.57 -4.88
CA VAL A 405 -6.19 -6.09 -6.19
C VAL A 405 -4.86 -5.37 -6.00
N THR A 406 -3.85 -5.79 -6.75
CA THR A 406 -2.49 -5.23 -6.69
C THR A 406 -1.90 -5.05 -8.10
N SER A 407 -0.64 -4.61 -8.19
CA SER A 407 0.07 -4.40 -9.45
C SER A 407 1.21 -5.38 -9.69
N LEU A 408 1.64 -5.43 -10.95
CA LEU A 408 2.98 -5.91 -11.23
C LEU A 408 4.03 -4.94 -10.65
N ARG A 409 5.10 -5.51 -10.13
CA ARG A 409 6.18 -4.74 -9.52
C ARG A 409 7.04 -4.12 -10.62
N SER A 410 7.58 -2.94 -10.34
CA SER A 410 8.62 -2.35 -11.18
C SER A 410 9.90 -3.19 -11.08
N SER A 411 10.76 -3.11 -12.09
CA SER A 411 12.06 -3.80 -12.10
C SER A 411 12.91 -3.48 -10.86
N PHE A 412 12.85 -2.23 -10.38
CA PHE A 412 13.52 -1.82 -9.16
C PHE A 412 12.94 -2.52 -7.91
N SER A 413 11.61 -2.59 -7.79
CA SER A 413 10.96 -3.24 -6.65
C SER A 413 11.23 -4.75 -6.64
N SER A 414 11.21 -5.39 -7.83
CA SER A 414 11.61 -6.78 -8.01
C SER A 414 13.04 -7.03 -7.54
N ALA A 415 13.99 -6.17 -7.94
CA ALA A 415 15.39 -6.25 -7.49
C ALA A 415 15.58 -6.00 -5.98
N ALA A 416 14.63 -5.32 -5.32
CA ALA A 416 14.60 -5.11 -3.88
C ALA A 416 13.97 -6.30 -3.10
N GLY A 417 13.48 -7.33 -3.81
CA GLY A 417 12.91 -8.54 -3.22
C GLY A 417 11.40 -8.53 -3.04
N TYR A 418 10.69 -7.53 -3.56
CA TYR A 418 9.23 -7.45 -3.39
C TYR A 418 8.48 -8.62 -4.02
N ASP A 419 9.06 -9.31 -5.01
CA ASP A 419 8.49 -10.54 -5.58
C ASP A 419 8.45 -11.66 -4.53
N LYS A 420 9.52 -11.82 -3.76
CA LYS A 420 9.57 -12.74 -2.63
C LYS A 420 8.60 -12.32 -1.55
N TYR A 421 8.59 -11.04 -1.16
CA TYR A 421 7.73 -10.59 -0.07
C TYR A 421 6.24 -10.70 -0.45
N LEU A 422 5.89 -10.53 -1.73
CA LEU A 422 4.55 -10.83 -2.23
C LEU A 422 4.25 -12.33 -2.10
N PHE A 423 5.20 -13.19 -2.53
CA PHE A 423 5.05 -14.64 -2.37
C PHE A 423 4.83 -15.05 -0.91
N ASP A 424 5.63 -14.52 0.02
CA ASP A 424 5.52 -14.79 1.47
C ASP A 424 4.17 -14.34 2.05
N MET A 425 3.57 -13.27 1.52
CA MET A 425 2.23 -12.80 1.91
C MET A 425 1.11 -13.66 1.31
N VAL A 426 1.24 -14.03 0.04
CA VAL A 426 0.15 -14.59 -0.76
C VAL A 426 0.09 -16.10 -0.72
N ALA A 427 1.24 -16.78 -0.74
CA ALA A 427 1.29 -18.24 -0.79
C ALA A 427 0.56 -18.89 0.41
N PRO A 428 0.74 -18.44 1.68
CA PRO A 428 0.00 -19.00 2.80
C PRO A 428 -1.52 -18.82 2.67
N LEU A 429 -1.96 -17.66 2.18
CA LEU A 429 -3.38 -17.36 1.98
C LEU A 429 -3.99 -18.24 0.86
N GLN A 430 -3.29 -18.42 -0.25
CA GLN A 430 -3.74 -19.28 -1.35
C GLN A 430 -3.79 -20.74 -0.94
N THR A 431 -2.81 -21.21 -0.17
CA THR A 431 -2.77 -22.59 0.31
C THR A 431 -3.84 -22.86 1.37
N LYS A 432 -4.02 -21.96 2.34
CA LYS A 432 -4.96 -22.17 3.45
C LYS A 432 -6.42 -21.89 3.08
N PHE A 433 -6.67 -20.99 2.12
CA PHE A 433 -8.01 -20.48 1.76
C PHE A 433 -8.23 -20.40 0.24
N PRO A 434 -8.01 -21.49 -0.52
CA PRO A 434 -7.94 -21.48 -1.99
C PRO A 434 -9.23 -21.02 -2.70
N HIS A 435 -10.38 -21.01 -2.00
CA HIS A 435 -11.67 -20.62 -2.57
C HIS A 435 -12.28 -19.36 -1.93
N LYS A 436 -11.68 -18.82 -0.87
CA LYS A 436 -12.10 -17.55 -0.24
C LYS A 436 -11.20 -16.37 -0.58
N PHE A 437 -9.92 -16.64 -0.88
CA PHE A 437 -8.95 -15.62 -1.22
C PHE A 437 -8.85 -15.41 -2.73
N HIS A 438 -9.24 -14.22 -3.18
CA HIS A 438 -9.21 -13.82 -4.56
C HIS A 438 -8.19 -12.71 -4.74
N LEU A 439 -7.04 -13.05 -5.34
CA LEU A 439 -6.00 -12.09 -5.70
C LEU A 439 -6.07 -11.79 -7.19
N TYR A 440 -6.09 -10.51 -7.53
CA TYR A 440 -6.09 -10.01 -8.89
C TYR A 440 -4.96 -9.01 -9.10
N ARG A 441 -4.56 -8.88 -10.36
CA ARG A 441 -3.75 -7.76 -10.84
C ARG A 441 -4.44 -7.11 -12.03
N THR A 442 -4.16 -5.84 -12.26
CA THR A 442 -4.51 -5.17 -13.53
C THR A 442 -3.67 -5.70 -14.69
N ILE A 443 -4.11 -5.38 -15.91
CA ILE A 443 -3.27 -5.49 -17.10
C ILE A 443 -2.02 -4.60 -16.97
N ASP A 444 -0.91 -5.03 -17.58
CA ASP A 444 0.43 -4.50 -17.32
C ASP A 444 0.59 -2.99 -17.61
N SER A 445 -0.22 -2.43 -18.50
CA SER A 445 -0.16 -1.01 -18.87
C SER A 445 -0.89 -0.07 -17.90
N ILE A 446 -1.63 -0.61 -16.92
CA ILE A 446 -2.40 0.17 -15.93
C ILE A 446 -1.90 -0.15 -14.54
N TYR A 447 -1.49 0.89 -13.80
CA TYR A 447 -0.88 0.73 -12.49
C TYR A 447 -1.86 1.00 -11.35
N VAL A 448 -1.97 0.05 -10.42
CA VAL A 448 -2.66 0.22 -9.13
C VAL A 448 -1.70 0.87 -8.14
N HIS A 449 -1.99 2.11 -7.79
CA HIS A 449 -1.28 2.89 -6.78
C HIS A 449 -2.11 3.17 -5.53
N SER A 450 -3.38 2.78 -5.49
CA SER A 450 -4.23 2.92 -4.31
C SER A 450 -3.63 2.30 -3.05
N LYS A 451 -4.08 2.77 -1.88
CA LYS A 451 -3.85 2.16 -0.57
C LYS A 451 -5.15 2.15 0.22
N VAL A 452 -5.96 1.14 -0.03
CA VAL A 452 -7.35 1.06 0.42
C VAL A 452 -7.59 -0.23 1.21
N VAL A 453 -8.35 -0.11 2.30
CA VAL A 453 -9.02 -1.25 2.95
C VAL A 453 -10.48 -0.91 3.11
N LEU A 454 -11.34 -1.83 2.68
CA LEU A 454 -12.77 -1.79 2.92
C LEU A 454 -13.19 -3.08 3.64
N ILE A 455 -14.01 -2.96 4.67
CA ILE A 455 -14.52 -4.09 5.45
C ILE A 455 -16.04 -3.97 5.59
N ASP A 456 -16.75 -5.03 5.20
CA ASP A 456 -18.19 -5.22 5.37
C ASP A 456 -19.11 -4.09 4.86
N ASP A 457 -18.68 -3.29 3.88
CA ASP A 457 -19.39 -2.07 3.43
C ASP A 457 -19.67 -1.09 4.62
N VAL A 458 -18.83 -1.11 5.66
CA VAL A 458 -18.92 -0.20 6.81
C VAL A 458 -17.66 0.63 7.01
N TYR A 459 -16.51 -0.03 7.09
CA TYR A 459 -15.23 0.61 7.35
C TYR A 459 -14.51 0.86 6.04
N LEU A 460 -14.03 2.10 5.84
CA LEU A 460 -13.20 2.48 4.71
C LEU A 460 -11.94 3.20 5.20
N SER A 461 -10.78 2.68 4.82
CA SER A 461 -9.47 3.28 5.07
C SER A 461 -8.87 3.73 3.74
N VAL A 462 -8.52 5.02 3.62
CA VAL A 462 -7.86 5.61 2.44
C VAL A 462 -6.68 6.46 2.91
N GLY A 463 -5.52 6.28 2.29
CA GLY A 463 -4.32 7.01 2.69
C GLY A 463 -3.13 6.80 1.78
N SER A 464 -1.94 7.08 2.30
CA SER A 464 -0.68 6.91 1.58
C SER A 464 0.06 5.60 1.92
N SER A 465 -0.36 4.90 2.97
CA SER A 465 0.36 3.76 3.56
C SER A 465 0.12 2.45 2.82
N ASN A 466 1.16 1.98 2.12
CA ASN A 466 1.15 0.70 1.41
C ASN A 466 1.05 -0.49 2.37
N TRP A 467 0.60 -1.62 1.88
CA TRP A 467 0.67 -2.90 2.56
C TRP A 467 2.08 -3.49 2.44
N ASN A 468 3.00 -2.93 3.22
CA ASN A 468 4.39 -3.38 3.37
C ASN A 468 4.94 -2.95 4.75
N VAL A 469 6.09 -3.51 5.18
CA VAL A 469 6.66 -3.19 6.50
C VAL A 469 7.10 -1.73 6.55
N ARG A 470 7.60 -1.21 5.42
CA ARG A 470 8.06 0.17 5.26
C ARG A 470 7.00 1.21 5.64
N SER A 471 5.81 1.15 5.04
CA SER A 471 4.70 2.09 5.32
C SER A 471 3.99 1.81 6.65
N MET A 472 4.07 0.57 7.17
CA MET A 472 3.48 0.21 8.47
C MET A 472 4.33 0.66 9.66
N THR A 473 5.65 0.85 9.49
CA THR A 473 6.57 1.05 10.62
C THR A 473 7.58 2.19 10.44
N SER A 474 7.98 2.51 9.20
CA SER A 474 9.15 3.36 8.93
C SER A 474 8.79 4.71 8.34
N ASP A 475 8.22 4.70 7.14
CA ASP A 475 7.94 5.90 6.35
C ASP A 475 6.92 6.81 7.04
N ALA A 476 7.07 8.12 6.82
CA ALA A 476 6.04 9.05 7.26
C ALA A 476 4.79 8.86 6.39
N GLU A 477 3.72 8.31 6.97
CA GLU A 477 2.47 7.99 6.27
C GLU A 477 1.27 8.63 6.96
N LEU A 478 0.17 8.82 6.22
CA LEU A 478 -1.09 9.37 6.73
C LEU A 478 -2.29 8.63 6.12
N THR A 479 -3.24 8.23 6.95
CA THR A 479 -4.43 7.49 6.54
C THR A 479 -5.66 8.01 7.28
N ALA A 480 -6.77 8.12 6.56
CA ALA A 480 -8.07 8.40 7.12
C ALA A 480 -8.94 7.14 7.15
N ASN A 481 -9.34 6.74 8.36
CA ASN A 481 -10.29 5.67 8.61
C ASN A 481 -11.68 6.29 8.76
N ILE A 482 -12.67 5.79 8.04
CA ILE A 482 -13.97 6.43 7.85
C ILE A 482 -15.08 5.42 8.12
N VAL A 483 -16.07 5.85 8.90
CA VAL A 483 -17.34 5.14 9.13
C VAL A 483 -18.48 6.16 8.98
N ASP A 484 -19.43 5.85 8.11
CA ASP A 484 -20.58 6.72 7.79
C ASP A 484 -21.80 6.31 8.63
N SER A 485 -22.53 7.29 9.17
CA SER A 485 -23.77 7.05 9.91
C SER A 485 -24.98 6.91 8.99
N ALA A 486 -24.86 7.30 7.72
CA ALA A 486 -25.92 7.08 6.74
C ALA A 486 -25.87 5.61 6.26
N THR A 487 -27.01 4.93 6.32
CA THR A 487 -27.07 3.49 6.09
C THR A 487 -28.00 3.09 4.95
N VAL A 488 -27.83 1.86 4.47
CA VAL A 488 -28.67 1.19 3.47
C VAL A 488 -28.68 -0.31 3.73
N GLN A 489 -29.74 -1.01 3.33
CA GLN A 489 -29.76 -2.47 3.38
C GLN A 489 -28.86 -3.05 2.30
N ASP A 490 -28.15 -4.12 2.62
CA ASP A 490 -27.46 -4.92 1.61
C ASP A 490 -28.49 -5.63 0.69
N PRO A 491 -28.10 -6.06 -0.52
CA PRO A 491 -29.03 -6.66 -1.47
C PRO A 491 -29.79 -7.91 -0.99
N SER A 492 -29.23 -8.68 -0.04
CA SER A 492 -29.95 -9.80 0.58
C SER A 492 -31.04 -9.34 1.56
N GLY A 493 -30.92 -8.14 2.13
CA GLY A 493 -31.74 -7.65 3.21
C GLY A 493 -31.36 -8.20 4.60
N ASP A 494 -30.29 -9.01 4.69
CA ASP A 494 -29.84 -9.62 5.94
C ASP A 494 -29.04 -8.65 6.82
N THR A 495 -28.42 -7.64 6.21
CA THR A 495 -27.57 -6.67 6.92
C THR A 495 -27.83 -5.23 6.49
N THR A 496 -27.69 -4.33 7.45
CA THR A 496 -27.59 -2.88 7.21
C THR A 496 -26.12 -2.48 7.17
N VAL A 497 -25.72 -1.77 6.13
CA VAL A 497 -24.34 -1.30 5.90
C VAL A 497 -24.31 0.20 5.68
N THR A 498 -23.14 0.80 5.56
CA THR A 498 -23.00 2.25 5.38
C THR A 498 -23.08 2.64 3.90
N LYS A 499 -23.62 3.83 3.61
CA LYS A 499 -23.78 4.31 2.23
C LYS A 499 -22.43 4.60 1.59
N LEU A 500 -21.53 5.29 2.28
CA LEU A 500 -20.22 5.65 1.73
C LEU A 500 -19.44 4.42 1.27
N ALA A 501 -19.21 3.45 2.16
CA ALA A 501 -18.38 2.29 1.84
C ALA A 501 -19.04 1.40 0.78
N ARG A 502 -20.36 1.16 0.85
CA ARG A 502 -21.09 0.43 -0.20
C ARG A 502 -20.97 1.09 -1.57
N ASN A 503 -21.18 2.41 -1.65
CA ASN A 503 -21.08 3.12 -2.92
C ASN A 503 -19.66 3.08 -3.47
N PHE A 504 -18.66 3.21 -2.61
CA PHE A 504 -17.26 3.07 -2.98
C PHE A 504 -16.97 1.66 -3.54
N ARG A 505 -17.40 0.58 -2.86
CA ARG A 505 -17.26 -0.79 -3.37
C ARG A 505 -17.89 -0.94 -4.75
N LEU A 506 -19.12 -0.44 -4.94
CA LEU A 506 -19.81 -0.51 -6.24
C LEU A 506 -19.05 0.22 -7.34
N ALA A 507 -18.51 1.40 -7.04
CA ALA A 507 -17.71 2.16 -7.98
C ALA A 507 -16.43 1.41 -8.39
N LYS A 508 -15.70 0.87 -7.40
CA LYS A 508 -14.48 0.09 -7.64
C LYS A 508 -14.75 -1.22 -8.37
N PHE A 509 -15.74 -2.01 -7.97
CA PHE A 509 -16.07 -3.25 -8.67
C PHE A 509 -16.57 -2.96 -10.10
N GLY A 510 -17.29 -1.86 -10.29
CA GLY A 510 -17.60 -1.31 -11.61
C GLY A 510 -16.34 -1.04 -12.43
N GLU A 511 -15.41 -0.23 -11.92
CA GLU A 511 -14.13 0.07 -12.58
C GLU A 511 -13.34 -1.21 -12.94
N LEU A 512 -13.21 -2.15 -12.00
CA LEU A 512 -12.51 -3.43 -12.20
C LEU A 512 -13.10 -4.28 -13.35
N THR A 513 -14.37 -4.04 -13.70
CA THR A 513 -15.06 -4.73 -14.80
C THR A 513 -15.33 -3.83 -16.00
N ARG A 514 -14.71 -2.65 -16.07
CA ARG A 514 -15.00 -1.60 -17.06
C ARG A 514 -16.49 -1.25 -17.14
N PHE A 515 -17.17 -1.30 -16.00
CA PHE A 515 -18.60 -1.08 -15.80
C PHE A 515 -19.49 -2.00 -16.65
N SER A 516 -18.97 -3.17 -17.05
CA SER A 516 -19.74 -4.17 -17.81
C SER A 516 -20.71 -4.98 -16.95
N ILE A 517 -20.56 -4.92 -15.62
CA ILE A 517 -21.38 -5.64 -14.64
C ILE A 517 -22.01 -4.64 -13.66
N ASP A 518 -23.32 -4.77 -13.41
CA ASP A 518 -24.03 -4.04 -12.36
C ASP A 518 -24.04 -4.85 -11.06
N PHE A 519 -23.26 -4.41 -10.09
CA PHE A 519 -23.13 -5.04 -8.77
C PHE A 519 -24.17 -4.57 -7.74
N SER A 520 -25.03 -3.61 -8.08
CA SER A 520 -25.92 -2.94 -7.12
C SER A 520 -26.95 -3.87 -6.46
N ARG A 521 -27.26 -4.98 -7.11
CA ARG A 521 -28.22 -6.01 -6.67
C ARG A 521 -27.58 -7.34 -6.27
N MET A 522 -26.25 -7.38 -6.20
CA MET A 522 -25.51 -8.60 -5.87
C MET A 522 -25.05 -8.58 -4.42
N THR A 523 -25.27 -9.70 -3.72
CA THR A 523 -24.56 -9.98 -2.46
C THR A 523 -23.04 -10.00 -2.71
N VAL A 524 -22.24 -9.90 -1.65
CA VAL A 524 -20.78 -9.91 -1.77
C VAL A 524 -20.26 -11.19 -2.41
N VAL A 525 -20.84 -12.34 -2.06
CA VAL A 525 -20.52 -13.64 -2.65
C VAL A 525 -20.77 -13.61 -4.16
N GLN A 526 -21.99 -13.22 -4.58
CA GLN A 526 -22.34 -13.11 -6.00
C GLN A 526 -21.46 -12.11 -6.76
N ALA A 527 -21.16 -10.97 -6.14
CA ALA A 527 -20.29 -9.95 -6.73
C ALA A 527 -18.87 -10.48 -6.92
N THR A 528 -18.33 -11.22 -5.95
CA THR A 528 -17.00 -11.83 -6.04
C THR A 528 -16.96 -12.92 -7.10
N ASP A 529 -17.98 -13.78 -7.17
CA ASP A 529 -18.07 -14.81 -8.20
C ASP A 529 -18.15 -14.19 -9.61
N ALA A 530 -18.87 -13.07 -9.76
CA ALA A 530 -18.93 -12.31 -11.01
C ALA A 530 -17.56 -11.70 -11.39
N LEU A 531 -16.76 -11.23 -10.42
CA LEU A 531 -15.38 -10.78 -10.67
C LEU A 531 -14.49 -11.93 -11.16
N VAL A 532 -14.61 -13.12 -10.57
CA VAL A 532 -13.87 -14.31 -11.02
C VAL A 532 -14.23 -14.60 -12.48
N LEU A 533 -15.52 -14.70 -12.81
CA LEU A 533 -15.98 -14.97 -14.17
C LEU A 533 -15.50 -13.93 -15.19
N TYR A 534 -15.52 -12.64 -14.81
CA TYR A 534 -15.00 -11.56 -15.65
C TYR A 534 -13.50 -11.72 -15.90
N ALA A 535 -12.72 -11.93 -14.85
CA ALA A 535 -11.26 -12.00 -14.88
C ALA A 535 -10.73 -13.24 -15.61
N THR A 536 -11.49 -14.34 -15.63
CA THR A 536 -11.11 -15.59 -16.32
C THR A 536 -11.67 -15.72 -17.73
N SER A 537 -12.53 -14.80 -18.19
CA SER A 537 -13.17 -14.90 -19.50
C SER A 537 -12.21 -14.54 -20.63
N PRO A 538 -11.95 -15.43 -21.61
CA PRO A 538 -11.09 -15.13 -22.76
C PRO A 538 -11.67 -14.07 -23.70
N SER A 539 -13.00 -13.86 -23.66
CA SER A 539 -13.72 -12.94 -24.54
C SER A 539 -13.86 -11.51 -24.01
N SER A 540 -13.49 -11.24 -22.75
CA SER A 540 -13.82 -9.98 -22.07
C SER A 540 -12.75 -8.88 -22.17
N ASN A 541 -11.55 -9.15 -22.74
CA ASN A 541 -10.37 -8.28 -22.65
C ASN A 541 -10.26 -7.66 -21.23
N PRO A 542 -10.13 -8.53 -20.20
CA PRO A 542 -10.47 -8.15 -18.85
C PRO A 542 -9.47 -7.13 -18.30
N PHE A 543 -9.99 -6.13 -17.58
CA PHE A 543 -9.17 -5.13 -16.91
C PHE A 543 -8.31 -5.70 -15.78
N ILE A 544 -8.83 -6.73 -15.10
CA ILE A 544 -8.11 -7.53 -14.10
C ILE A 544 -7.94 -8.98 -14.56
N VAL A 545 -6.85 -9.61 -14.15
CA VAL A 545 -6.61 -11.04 -14.31
C VAL A 545 -6.29 -11.67 -12.96
N PRO A 546 -6.62 -12.96 -12.73
CA PRO A 546 -6.20 -13.66 -11.53
C PRO A 546 -4.69 -13.59 -11.38
N TYR A 547 -4.22 -13.30 -10.17
CA TYR A 547 -2.79 -13.23 -9.91
C TYR A 547 -2.35 -14.39 -9.02
N VAL A 548 -1.66 -15.33 -9.63
CA VAL A 548 -1.07 -16.49 -8.95
C VAL A 548 0.42 -16.26 -8.81
N VAL A 549 0.93 -16.30 -7.57
CA VAL A 549 2.36 -16.16 -7.29
C VAL A 549 3.07 -17.49 -7.53
N THR A 550 4.34 -17.44 -7.90
CA THR A 550 5.19 -18.61 -8.10
C THR A 550 6.46 -18.44 -7.30
N TYR A 551 6.92 -19.52 -6.68
CA TYR A 551 8.22 -19.53 -6.04
C TYR A 551 9.32 -19.43 -7.09
N GLU A 552 10.33 -18.60 -6.85
CA GLU A 552 11.53 -18.52 -7.68
C GLU A 552 12.77 -18.81 -6.83
N LEU A 553 13.73 -19.59 -7.36
CA LEU A 553 14.95 -19.94 -6.63
C LEU A 553 15.75 -18.72 -6.15
N MET A 554 15.71 -17.61 -6.91
CA MET A 554 16.36 -16.36 -6.56
C MET A 554 15.82 -15.74 -5.27
N PHE A 555 14.66 -16.17 -4.78
CA PHE A 555 14.12 -15.70 -3.50
C PHE A 555 15.04 -16.03 -2.31
N GLU A 556 15.86 -17.07 -2.40
CA GLU A 556 16.86 -17.42 -1.38
C GLU A 556 17.95 -16.34 -1.20
N LEU A 557 18.10 -15.41 -2.16
CA LEU A 557 19.06 -14.31 -2.06
C LEU A 557 18.56 -13.15 -1.17
N TYR A 558 17.25 -13.05 -0.93
CA TYR A 558 16.65 -11.98 -0.11
C TYR A 558 16.57 -12.40 1.36
N SER A 559 17.72 -12.37 2.02
CA SER A 559 17.82 -12.60 3.46
C SER A 559 17.11 -11.50 4.28
N PRO A 560 16.81 -11.73 5.57
CA PRO A 560 16.25 -10.69 6.44
C PRO A 560 17.08 -9.39 6.47
N ALA A 561 18.40 -9.47 6.30
CA ALA A 561 19.25 -8.30 6.21
C ALA A 561 18.98 -7.46 4.94
N VAL A 562 18.74 -8.13 3.80
CA VAL A 562 18.36 -7.45 2.54
C VAL A 562 16.98 -6.83 2.66
N GLN A 563 16.02 -7.57 3.25
CA GLN A 563 14.70 -7.03 3.53
C GLN A 563 14.77 -5.79 4.42
N ASN A 564 15.51 -5.84 5.53
CA ASN A 564 15.67 -4.70 6.43
C ASN A 564 16.37 -3.51 5.76
N PHE A 565 17.24 -3.72 4.78
CA PHE A 565 17.85 -2.62 4.03
C PHE A 565 16.82 -1.84 3.18
N PHE A 566 15.90 -2.54 2.51
CA PHE A 566 14.92 -1.92 1.62
C PHE A 566 13.62 -1.51 2.32
N GLU A 567 13.09 -2.36 3.19
CA GLU A 567 11.85 -2.09 3.95
C GLU A 567 12.11 -1.28 5.23
N GLY A 568 13.28 -1.46 5.83
CA GLY A 568 13.52 -1.06 7.21
C GLY A 568 12.64 -1.83 8.19
N ASP A 569 12.77 -1.46 9.46
CA ASP A 569 11.80 -1.77 10.50
C ASP A 569 11.79 -0.59 11.46
N GLY A 570 10.80 0.28 11.33
CA GLY A 570 10.76 1.50 12.12
C GLY A 570 10.15 1.33 13.51
N ARG A 571 9.90 0.09 13.96
CA ARG A 571 9.47 -0.22 15.32
C ARG A 571 10.62 -0.03 16.30
N CYS A 572 10.27 0.36 17.52
CA CYS A 572 11.20 0.37 18.65
C CYS A 572 10.71 -0.73 19.55
N LEU A 573 11.58 -1.69 19.81
CA LEU A 573 11.36 -2.76 20.77
C LEU A 573 11.36 -2.23 22.21
N ASN A 574 10.78 -1.06 22.48
CA ASN A 574 10.29 -0.79 23.83
C ASN A 574 9.09 -1.72 24.03
N VAL A 575 9.41 -2.99 24.23
CA VAL A 575 8.63 -3.89 25.06
C VAL A 575 8.51 -3.10 26.36
N SER A 576 7.42 -2.37 26.53
CA SER A 576 7.08 -1.90 27.87
C SER A 576 7.17 -3.14 28.75
N ASP A 577 7.74 -3.02 29.95
CA ASP A 577 7.86 -4.12 30.93
C ASP A 577 6.52 -4.88 31.14
N ASP A 578 5.39 -4.31 30.69
CA ASP A 578 4.03 -4.80 30.72
C ASP A 578 3.59 -5.76 29.57
N PHE A 579 4.24 -5.79 28.38
CA PHE A 579 3.81 -6.70 27.29
C PHE A 579 3.97 -8.18 27.68
N CYS A 580 5.01 -8.47 28.46
CA CYS A 580 5.29 -9.81 28.95
C CYS A 580 4.49 -10.21 30.19
N ALA A 581 3.60 -9.33 30.68
CA ALA A 581 2.67 -9.63 31.76
C ALA A 581 1.48 -10.47 31.25
N THR A 582 1.17 -10.40 29.95
CA THR A 582 0.04 -11.12 29.34
C THR A 582 0.45 -12.35 28.53
N VAL A 583 1.75 -12.60 28.35
CA VAL A 583 2.27 -13.78 27.61
C VAL A 583 2.14 -15.05 28.45
N SER A 584 1.62 -16.09 27.83
CA SER A 584 1.28 -17.39 28.41
C SER A 584 2.05 -18.53 27.74
N THR A 585 1.99 -19.73 28.32
CA THR A 585 2.61 -20.93 27.74
C THR A 585 1.95 -21.42 26.45
N SER A 586 0.77 -20.91 26.10
CA SER A 586 0.09 -21.19 24.83
C SER A 586 0.54 -20.31 23.67
N ASP A 587 1.31 -19.25 23.94
CA ASP A 587 1.84 -18.36 22.90
C ASP A 587 3.02 -19.00 22.15
N TYR A 588 3.36 -18.48 20.98
CA TYR A 588 4.48 -19.01 20.19
C TYR A 588 5.81 -18.96 20.97
N GLU A 589 6.63 -20.01 20.83
CA GLU A 589 7.91 -20.17 21.53
C GLU A 589 8.81 -18.92 21.39
N ILE A 590 8.87 -18.33 20.19
CA ILE A 590 9.64 -17.10 19.95
C ILE A 590 9.14 -15.89 20.73
N VAL A 591 7.83 -15.77 20.96
CA VAL A 591 7.21 -14.69 21.75
C VAL A 591 7.54 -14.89 23.23
N GLN A 592 7.48 -16.13 23.71
CA GLN A 592 7.88 -16.47 25.07
C GLN A 592 9.37 -16.17 25.30
N ILE A 593 10.24 -16.56 24.37
CA ILE A 593 11.69 -16.31 24.43
C ILE A 593 11.98 -14.80 24.35
N ALA A 594 11.34 -14.07 23.44
CA ALA A 594 11.51 -12.62 23.34
C ALA A 594 11.11 -11.91 24.64
N CYS A 595 10.04 -12.39 25.28
CA CYS A 595 9.61 -11.87 26.57
C CYS A 595 10.53 -12.23 27.72
N GLN A 596 11.14 -13.41 27.70
CA GLN A 596 12.17 -13.77 28.66
C GLN A 596 13.39 -12.86 28.51
N CYS A 597 13.88 -12.64 27.29
CA CYS A 597 14.99 -11.72 27.01
C CYS A 597 14.70 -10.28 27.44
N ALA A 598 13.47 -9.82 27.20
CA ALA A 598 13.01 -8.50 27.66
C ALA A 598 12.97 -8.39 29.20
N LYS A 599 12.43 -9.41 29.90
CA LYS A 599 12.43 -9.49 31.38
C LYS A 599 13.85 -9.51 31.94
N ASP A 600 14.77 -10.17 31.25
CA ASP A 600 16.19 -10.24 31.62
C ASP A 600 16.97 -8.97 31.25
N LYS A 601 16.31 -7.99 30.61
CA LYS A 601 16.88 -6.73 30.12
C LYS A 601 18.07 -6.94 29.18
N VAL A 602 18.03 -8.01 28.40
CA VAL A 602 19.05 -8.35 27.40
C VAL A 602 18.47 -8.10 26.01
N ASN A 603 19.22 -7.40 25.17
CA ASN A 603 18.81 -7.19 23.77
C ASN A 603 18.67 -8.54 23.05
N LEU A 604 17.61 -8.71 22.25
CA LEU A 604 17.28 -9.98 21.58
C LEU A 604 18.44 -10.53 20.75
N ASP A 605 19.20 -9.66 20.10
CA ASP A 605 20.31 -10.04 19.21
C ASP A 605 21.47 -10.72 19.94
N VAL A 606 21.58 -10.52 21.26
CA VAL A 606 22.62 -11.09 22.11
C VAL A 606 22.05 -11.95 23.23
N CYS A 607 20.72 -12.12 23.27
CA CYS A 607 20.07 -12.90 24.30
C CYS A 607 20.37 -14.40 24.09
N PRO A 608 20.93 -15.11 25.08
CA PRO A 608 21.31 -16.51 24.92
C PRO A 608 20.15 -17.42 24.48
N ALA A 609 18.94 -17.18 24.98
CA ALA A 609 17.77 -17.96 24.60
C ALA A 609 17.33 -17.70 23.15
N MET A 610 17.40 -16.45 22.67
CA MET A 610 17.15 -16.13 21.26
C MET A 610 18.26 -16.65 20.35
N LEU A 611 19.52 -16.55 20.76
CA LEU A 611 20.66 -17.09 20.03
C LEU A 611 20.54 -18.61 19.90
N GLN A 612 20.17 -19.30 20.98
CA GLN A 612 19.95 -20.74 20.98
C GLN A 612 18.75 -21.11 20.10
N TYR A 613 17.62 -20.40 20.20
CA TYR A 613 16.46 -20.61 19.34
C TYR A 613 16.82 -20.42 17.86
N ASN A 614 17.50 -19.32 17.52
CA ASN A 614 17.96 -19.05 16.17
C ASN A 614 18.95 -20.11 15.70
N HIS A 615 19.87 -20.55 16.54
CA HIS A 615 20.81 -21.63 16.25
C HIS A 615 20.06 -22.95 16.00
N ASP A 616 19.05 -23.28 16.79
CA ASP A 616 18.27 -24.52 16.65
C ASP A 616 17.34 -24.49 15.43
N GLN A 617 16.77 -23.34 15.10
CA GLN A 617 16.04 -23.14 13.83
C GLN A 617 17.00 -23.23 12.64
N THR A 618 18.20 -22.63 12.74
CA THR A 618 19.24 -22.72 11.72
C THR A 618 19.75 -24.15 11.58
N ALA A 619 19.94 -24.88 12.67
CA ALA A 619 20.37 -26.27 12.70
C ALA A 619 19.28 -27.21 12.15
N LYS A 620 18.00 -26.97 12.46
CA LYS A 620 16.86 -27.66 11.82
C LYS A 620 16.83 -27.41 10.30
N ASN A 621 17.16 -26.20 9.86
CA ASN A 621 17.27 -25.87 8.44
C ASN A 621 18.50 -26.52 7.76
N LEU A 622 19.65 -26.56 8.45
CA LEU A 622 20.93 -27.14 7.99
C LEU A 622 20.92 -28.68 7.95
N THR A 623 20.19 -29.32 8.87
CA THR A 623 20.02 -30.79 8.92
C THR A 623 18.90 -31.28 7.99
N SER A 624 18.16 -30.37 7.36
CA SER A 624 17.18 -30.75 6.35
C SER A 624 17.88 -31.45 5.18
N ALA A 625 17.32 -32.58 4.73
CA ALA A 625 17.80 -33.33 3.56
C ALA A 625 17.87 -32.45 2.28
N ARG A 626 17.23 -31.28 2.29
CA ARG A 626 17.24 -30.25 1.26
C ARG A 626 18.56 -29.49 1.22
N PHE A 627 19.09 -29.03 2.36
CA PHE A 627 20.34 -28.26 2.42
C PHE A 627 21.56 -29.11 2.06
N GLN A 628 21.61 -30.36 2.55
CA GLN A 628 22.67 -31.33 2.20
C GLN A 628 22.70 -31.65 0.69
N LYS A 629 21.52 -31.74 0.05
CA LYS A 629 21.42 -31.91 -1.41
C LYS A 629 21.85 -30.66 -2.17
N ILE A 630 21.50 -29.46 -1.69
CA ILE A 630 21.91 -28.18 -2.29
C ILE A 630 23.44 -28.01 -2.24
N LEU A 631 24.06 -28.28 -1.09
CA LEU A 631 25.52 -28.21 -0.93
C LEU A 631 26.24 -29.20 -1.87
N ALA A 632 25.75 -30.44 -1.96
CA ALA A 632 26.30 -31.44 -2.87
C ALA A 632 26.19 -31.02 -4.35
N ILE A 633 25.08 -30.37 -4.73
CA ILE A 633 24.84 -29.90 -6.10
C ILE A 633 25.67 -28.65 -6.41
N CYS A 634 25.80 -27.70 -5.49
CA CYS A 634 26.69 -26.54 -5.66
C CYS A 634 28.15 -26.97 -5.87
N ILE A 635 28.61 -27.97 -5.11
CA ILE A 635 29.93 -28.57 -5.31
C ILE A 635 30.01 -29.21 -6.72
N ALA A 636 28.98 -29.94 -7.15
CA ALA A 636 28.95 -30.55 -8.48
C ALA A 636 28.97 -29.51 -9.62
N VAL A 637 28.26 -28.39 -9.47
CA VAL A 637 28.25 -27.28 -10.45
C VAL A 637 29.60 -26.57 -10.49
N VAL A 638 30.21 -26.29 -9.34
CA VAL A 638 31.56 -25.70 -9.30
C VAL A 638 32.57 -26.64 -9.96
N VAL A 639 32.50 -27.94 -9.69
CA VAL A 639 33.36 -28.94 -10.35
C VAL A 639 33.12 -28.98 -11.86
N ALA A 640 31.87 -28.89 -12.32
CA ALA A 640 31.54 -28.86 -13.75
C ALA A 640 32.02 -27.58 -14.44
N VAL A 641 31.88 -26.42 -13.79
CA VAL A 641 32.35 -25.13 -14.31
C VAL A 641 33.87 -25.08 -14.37
N VAL A 642 34.55 -25.57 -13.33
CA VAL A 642 36.00 -25.72 -13.33
C VAL A 642 36.42 -26.65 -14.46
N ALA A 643 35.80 -27.84 -14.59
CA ALA A 643 36.11 -28.78 -15.68
C ALA A 643 35.93 -28.15 -17.06
N LEU A 644 34.83 -27.42 -17.29
CA LEU A 644 34.55 -26.72 -18.54
C LEU A 644 35.60 -25.64 -18.85
N LEU A 645 35.97 -24.84 -17.86
CA LEU A 645 37.04 -23.85 -17.97
C LEU A 645 38.39 -24.51 -18.28
N THR A 646 38.72 -25.63 -17.64
CA THR A 646 39.95 -26.37 -17.93
C THR A 646 39.94 -26.92 -19.37
N THR A 647 38.82 -27.48 -19.85
CA THR A 647 38.69 -27.90 -21.26
C THR A 647 38.79 -26.73 -22.24
N ALA A 648 38.20 -25.57 -21.92
CA ALA A 648 38.29 -24.37 -22.74
C ALA A 648 39.73 -23.87 -22.81
N ILE A 649 40.45 -23.83 -21.69
CA ILE A 649 41.87 -23.46 -21.62
C ILE A 649 42.73 -24.45 -22.41
N VAL A 650 42.48 -25.76 -22.29
CA VAL A 650 43.20 -26.79 -23.07
C VAL A 650 42.90 -26.67 -24.56
N PHE A 651 41.67 -26.33 -24.94
CA PHE A 651 41.27 -26.12 -26.34
C PHE A 651 41.93 -24.88 -26.94
N VAL A 652 41.95 -23.77 -26.19
CA VAL A 652 42.67 -22.53 -26.56
C VAL A 652 44.17 -22.79 -26.66
N TYR A 653 44.76 -23.50 -25.71
CA TYR A 653 46.18 -23.86 -25.72
C TYR A 653 46.54 -24.77 -26.92
N LYS A 654 45.71 -25.77 -27.25
CA LYS A 654 45.89 -26.62 -28.44
C LYS A 654 45.75 -25.83 -29.74
N ARG A 655 44.84 -24.86 -29.80
CA ARG A 655 44.65 -23.97 -30.97
C ARG A 655 45.83 -23.03 -31.15
N TYR A 656 46.35 -22.47 -30.06
CA TYR A 656 47.55 -21.63 -30.05
C TYR A 656 48.79 -22.41 -30.50
N ARG A 657 48.96 -23.65 -30.02
CA ARG A 657 50.09 -24.53 -30.42
C ARG A 657 50.01 -25.01 -31.88
N LYS A 658 48.81 -25.06 -32.47
CA LYS A 658 48.60 -25.34 -33.91
C LYS A 658 48.91 -24.12 -34.79
N GLN A 659 48.73 -22.90 -34.27
CA GLN A 659 49.09 -21.66 -34.98
C GLN A 659 50.57 -21.30 -34.83
N SER A 660 51.24 -21.77 -33.77
CA SER A 660 52.67 -21.53 -33.54
C SER A 660 53.61 -22.55 -34.21
N LYS A 661 53.09 -23.43 -35.07
CA LYS A 661 53.87 -24.30 -35.96
C LYS A 661 53.58 -23.94 -37.41
N VAL A 662 54.25 -22.88 -37.87
CA VAL A 662 54.61 -22.58 -39.26
C VAL A 662 56.11 -22.24 -39.19
N PRO A 663 56.97 -22.75 -40.11
CA PRO A 663 56.72 -22.92 -41.54
C PRO A 663 55.74 -24.03 -41.90
#